data_AF-A0A7V6DFZ8-F1
#
_entry.id   AF-A0A7V6DFZ8-F1
#
_cell.length_a   1.000
_cell.length_b   1.000
_cell.length_c   1.000
_cell.angle_alpha   90.00
_cell.angle_beta   90.00
_cell.angle_gamma   90.00
#
_symmetry.space_group_name_H-M   'P 1'
#
loop_
_entity.id
_entity.type
_entity.pdbx_description
1 polymer ?
#
loop_
_entity_poly.entity_id
_entity_poly.type
_entity_poly.pdbx_seq_one_letter_code
_entity_poly.pdbx_strand_id
1 'polypeptide(L)'
;MRNWKPLKTLAVMALAGGVCFLAAAPLIAGPVDVAIQVTGTPAFGATVTAKATVTINDGSTLQSYSWSQTGGPTATLSGTTTDTVTATLATRSAYREYLAEILQEPPIPGDEGEFFGGLQNRFQVVGVTPFAIEEAGLVKLTVQVRTSSGTYSKTAAIPTPLPWRPAAGIRNVPVGVPVLLHGKAQASYNWALTPPTGSSAAVADPTTQSPEFTPDAPGSYRVTVTDLATGNPVQIDIVAGLWRGMIAGQDEAGRPRVDTACTGCHAPGTALDQFTPWKASGHAEIFTQNVNNPNGHYGTSCLSCHTVGYDTEAANNGIDDEANWQAFLDSGLLTHGDPNNWTHIIEQFPGIAKKANIQCENCHGPQQTAAHAQGQGARATLASDMCGVCHGEPARHGRFQQWQLSGHANYELAREEGTNGSCAPCHSANGFLKWEQSGFTATSVQVDWTADQVHPQTCQTCHDPHAVGTTSGGPSTNATVRISGNTPMTMAGFVAQNVGRGAICITCHNGRRGLRNDSNFNVADASRAPHVGPQGDVLMGQNFYFVEVGTPSYHARVEDTCVACHMEETPPPPELSYNLGGTNHTFFARRDICSECHATITADDVQVAVEHKMEQLKSAIEEGIRNAMAAQIAQGKKIDIGGKATITNIAQIAHIELTEASGRQAIALTLADGTQVSATSMANVKAVPPVGTAVDLYRLADPALPKAGWNYFMIESDASKGVHNPTLVNRVLDTSLYAVRNIPAPPPPGGGDAGINGGPGNGLGAVACTTPYVYWAEIAAKVPGEAGSLWRTDMVARNLANSQAALRFVLHTDSGNKEATATLAAASQGVFEDIVGLLGAETKGSLEICSSQPLLVVGRIFNQSSNGTFGQFLDGHVANLGLGEGQTATLLGLRQETNKFRTNISVTNGGTTDATVEITLFDNAGTSLLTYPLTVPAGRVVQDLKPFEARAGRPDLGWGFATVKVLSGTNVRTSASVIDMKTNDPTTIPAKR
;
A
#
# COMPACT_ATOMS: atom_id res chain seq x y z
N MET A 1 15.42 27.69 0.36
CA MET A 1 15.11 27.05 -0.94
C MET A 1 16.12 27.53 -1.97
N ARG A 2 17.22 26.78 -2.16
CA ARG A 2 18.28 27.12 -3.12
C ARG A 2 17.89 26.54 -4.49
N ASN A 3 17.94 27.33 -5.56
CA ASN A 3 17.86 26.84 -6.94
C ASN A 3 19.09 25.97 -7.26
N TRP A 4 18.95 24.65 -7.31
CA TRP A 4 20.02 23.74 -7.73
C TRP A 4 19.69 23.14 -9.10
N LYS A 5 20.56 23.38 -10.09
CA LYS A 5 20.57 22.63 -11.35
C LYS A 5 21.39 21.34 -11.15
N PRO A 6 21.00 20.20 -11.77
CA PRO A 6 21.65 18.93 -11.52
C PRO A 6 23.04 18.92 -12.16
N LEU A 7 24.09 18.85 -11.33
CA LEU A 7 25.46 18.57 -11.77
C LEU A 7 25.83 17.16 -11.31
N LYS A 8 25.78 16.21 -12.26
CA LYS A 8 26.32 14.86 -12.11
C LYS A 8 27.84 14.91 -12.04
N THR A 9 28.42 15.02 -10.83
CA THR A 9 29.74 14.46 -10.48
C THR A 9 29.99 14.68 -8.99
N LEU A 10 29.86 13.65 -8.16
CA LEU A 10 30.46 13.62 -6.84
C LEU A 10 31.76 12.82 -6.91
N ALA A 11 32.85 13.43 -6.45
CA ALA A 11 34.14 12.79 -6.30
C ALA A 11 34.09 11.89 -5.05
N VAL A 12 34.30 10.59 -5.24
CA VAL A 12 34.57 9.64 -4.17
C VAL A 12 35.92 10.00 -3.54
N MET A 13 35.94 10.37 -2.25
CA MET A 13 37.18 10.49 -1.49
C MET A 13 37.79 9.09 -1.30
N ALA A 14 38.94 8.85 -1.93
CA ALA A 14 39.77 7.69 -1.64
C ALA A 14 40.66 8.01 -0.43
N LEU A 15 40.29 7.50 0.75
CA LEU A 15 41.21 7.39 1.89
C LEU A 15 42.16 6.20 1.64
N ALA A 16 43.45 6.47 1.79
CA ALA A 16 44.54 5.56 1.48
C ALA A 16 44.54 4.31 2.39
N GLY A 17 44.33 3.14 1.78
CA GLY A 17 44.61 1.82 2.34
C GLY A 17 44.98 0.88 1.20
N GLY A 18 46.25 0.50 1.11
CA GLY A 18 46.79 -0.20 -0.06
C GLY A 18 46.46 -1.68 -0.09
N VAL A 19 45.89 -2.18 -1.20
CA VAL A 19 46.02 -3.56 -1.69
C VAL A 19 45.92 -3.60 -3.23
N CYS A 20 46.87 -4.34 -3.84
CA CYS A 20 47.01 -4.89 -5.19
C CYS A 20 46.39 -4.18 -6.43
N PHE A 21 47.32 -3.72 -7.28
CA PHE A 21 47.10 -3.28 -8.66
C PHE A 21 46.55 -4.40 -9.57
N LEU A 22 45.32 -4.22 -10.06
CA LEU A 22 44.94 -4.66 -11.40
C LEU A 22 45.26 -3.51 -12.36
N ALA A 23 46.00 -3.80 -13.44
CA ALA A 23 46.46 -2.82 -14.40
C ALA A 23 45.28 -2.07 -15.05
N ALA A 24 45.07 -0.82 -14.65
CA ALA A 24 44.15 0.09 -15.30
C ALA A 24 44.67 0.45 -16.70
N ALA A 25 43.80 0.39 -17.71
CA ALA A 25 44.07 0.99 -19.01
C ALA A 25 44.41 2.49 -18.83
N PRO A 26 45.34 3.07 -19.61
CA PRO A 26 45.73 4.46 -19.44
C PRO A 26 44.53 5.38 -19.68
N LEU A 27 44.17 6.15 -18.66
CA LEU A 27 43.22 7.26 -18.76
C LEU A 27 43.69 8.20 -19.87
N ILE A 28 42.90 8.34 -20.93
CA ILE A 28 43.12 9.37 -21.95
C ILE A 28 42.94 10.71 -21.24
N ALA A 29 44.00 11.49 -21.11
CA ALA A 29 43.95 12.80 -20.47
C ALA A 29 42.95 13.70 -21.21
N GLY A 30 42.05 14.36 -20.46
CA GLY A 30 41.09 15.30 -21.04
C GLY A 30 41.78 16.50 -21.72
N PRO A 31 41.07 17.24 -22.59
CA PRO A 31 41.61 18.38 -23.34
C PRO A 31 42.21 19.48 -22.43
N VAL A 32 41.59 19.69 -21.25
CA VAL A 32 42.10 20.54 -20.17
C VAL A 32 41.82 19.81 -18.85
N ASP A 33 42.83 19.71 -17.99
CA ASP A 33 42.71 19.18 -16.63
C ASP A 33 42.89 20.30 -15.60
N VAL A 34 42.08 20.27 -14.53
CA VAL A 34 42.10 21.25 -13.45
C VAL A 34 42.22 20.52 -12.12
N ALA A 35 43.35 20.73 -11.45
CA ALA A 35 43.61 20.25 -10.10
C ALA A 35 43.48 21.40 -9.10
N ILE A 36 43.01 21.12 -7.88
CA ILE A 36 42.95 22.12 -6.80
C ILE A 36 43.77 21.60 -5.62
N GLN A 37 44.65 22.44 -5.09
CA GLN A 37 45.37 22.21 -3.85
C GLN A 37 44.89 23.20 -2.79
N VAL A 38 44.44 22.69 -1.65
CA VAL A 38 44.07 23.51 -0.49
C VAL A 38 45.26 23.57 0.47
N THR A 39 45.59 24.76 0.98
CA THR A 39 46.62 24.96 2.01
C THR A 39 46.09 25.82 3.16
N GLY A 40 46.65 25.62 4.35
CA GLY A 40 46.13 26.16 5.61
C GLY A 40 45.47 25.07 6.46
N THR A 41 45.24 25.36 7.74
CA THR A 41 44.51 24.47 8.67
C THR A 41 43.08 24.98 8.79
N PRO A 42 42.07 24.27 8.25
CA PRO A 42 40.68 24.66 8.39
C PRO A 42 40.26 24.68 9.87
N ALA A 43 39.74 25.82 10.32
CA ALA A 43 39.15 26.02 11.64
C ALA A 43 38.17 27.22 11.58
N PHE A 44 37.35 27.39 12.60
CA PHE A 44 36.40 28.50 12.65
C PHE A 44 37.10 29.86 12.53
N GLY A 45 36.65 30.70 11.60
CA GLY A 45 37.26 32.00 11.31
C GLY A 45 38.66 31.95 10.68
N ALA A 46 39.23 30.76 10.44
CA ALA A 46 40.56 30.64 9.86
C ALA A 46 40.56 30.95 8.36
N THR A 47 41.71 31.40 7.86
CA THR A 47 41.92 31.61 6.44
C THR A 47 42.62 30.41 5.82
N VAL A 48 42.07 29.91 4.72
CA VAL A 48 42.67 28.87 3.88
C VAL A 48 42.81 29.40 2.44
N THR A 49 43.71 28.80 1.67
CA THR A 49 43.86 29.11 0.24
C THR A 49 43.61 27.88 -0.61
N ALA A 50 42.91 28.04 -1.72
CA ALA A 50 42.74 27.00 -2.73
C ALA A 50 43.35 27.48 -4.04
N LYS A 51 44.38 26.76 -4.51
CA LYS A 51 45.09 27.05 -5.75
C LYS A 51 44.71 26.05 -6.84
N ALA A 52 44.26 26.56 -7.99
CA ALA A 52 43.97 25.78 -9.19
C ALA A 52 45.23 25.68 -10.07
N THR A 53 45.61 24.46 -10.42
CA THR A 53 46.63 24.16 -11.42
C THR A 53 45.96 23.65 -12.67
N VAL A 54 46.19 24.32 -13.81
CA VAL A 54 45.55 24.01 -15.09
C VAL A 54 46.58 23.39 -16.03
N THR A 55 46.30 22.19 -16.54
CA THR A 55 47.10 21.50 -17.55
C THR A 55 46.33 21.48 -18.86
N ILE A 56 46.85 22.12 -19.90
CA ILE A 56 46.19 22.18 -21.21
C ILE A 56 46.87 21.20 -22.17
N ASN A 57 46.08 20.24 -22.69
CA ASN A 57 46.57 19.16 -23.55
C ASN A 57 46.11 19.29 -25.01
N ASP A 58 45.15 20.18 -25.29
CA ASP A 58 44.52 20.37 -26.61
C ASP A 58 45.08 21.56 -27.43
N GLY A 59 46.10 22.25 -26.91
CA GLY A 59 46.70 23.44 -27.53
C GLY A 59 45.89 24.72 -27.37
N SER A 60 44.82 24.72 -26.57
CA SER A 60 44.07 25.92 -26.22
C SER A 60 44.87 26.87 -25.32
N THR A 61 44.40 28.11 -25.16
CA THR A 61 45.01 29.10 -24.26
C THR A 61 44.10 29.41 -23.09
N LEU A 62 44.68 29.51 -21.89
CA LEU A 62 43.98 29.92 -20.68
C LEU A 62 43.50 31.38 -20.82
N GLN A 63 42.22 31.63 -20.53
CA GLN A 63 41.59 32.95 -20.63
C GLN A 63 41.28 33.56 -19.26
N SER A 64 40.68 32.80 -18.33
CA SER A 64 40.27 33.32 -17.02
C SER A 64 40.01 32.24 -15.97
N TYR A 65 40.05 32.65 -14.71
CA TYR A 65 39.53 31.92 -13.55
C TYR A 65 38.28 32.61 -12.99
N SER A 66 37.37 31.84 -12.41
CA SER A 66 36.25 32.34 -11.64
C SER A 66 35.92 31.36 -10.51
N TRP A 67 36.17 31.78 -9.27
CA TRP A 67 35.85 31.01 -8.08
C TRP A 67 34.51 31.42 -7.49
N SER A 68 33.76 30.42 -7.05
CA SER A 68 32.50 30.60 -6.32
C SER A 68 32.40 29.55 -5.22
N GLN A 69 31.69 29.88 -4.14
CA GLN A 69 31.27 28.89 -3.17
C GLN A 69 29.97 28.24 -3.64
N THR A 70 29.92 26.91 -3.64
CA THR A 70 28.77 26.12 -4.09
C THR A 70 28.09 25.32 -2.99
N GLY A 71 28.69 25.27 -1.79
CA GLY A 71 28.11 24.61 -0.61
C GLY A 71 28.84 24.95 0.69
N GLY A 72 28.25 24.58 1.83
CA GLY A 72 28.79 24.86 3.15
C GLY A 72 28.36 26.20 3.76
N PRO A 73 28.80 26.50 4.99
CA PRO A 73 28.63 27.80 5.64
C PRO A 73 29.34 28.90 4.85
N THR A 74 28.75 30.10 4.77
CA THR A 74 29.26 31.20 3.95
C THR A 74 30.68 31.62 4.36
N ALA A 75 31.63 31.45 3.44
CA ALA A 75 33.00 31.90 3.57
C ALA A 75 33.20 33.25 2.85
N THR A 76 34.09 34.10 3.37
CA THR A 76 34.48 35.34 2.68
C THR A 76 35.61 35.04 1.70
N LEU A 77 35.35 35.26 0.40
CA LEU A 77 36.31 34.95 -0.67
C LEU A 77 37.05 36.21 -1.14
N SER A 78 38.35 36.08 -1.40
CA SER A 78 39.16 37.09 -2.08
C SER A 78 40.09 36.43 -3.11
N GLY A 79 40.44 37.14 -4.19
CA GLY A 79 41.19 36.54 -5.30
C GLY A 79 40.35 35.63 -6.18
N THR A 80 39.04 35.89 -6.30
CA THR A 80 38.11 34.99 -7.02
C THR A 80 38.35 34.91 -8.53
N THR A 81 39.17 35.79 -9.11
CA THR A 81 39.48 35.82 -10.55
C THR A 81 40.91 35.37 -10.88
N THR A 82 41.66 34.85 -9.90
CA THR A 82 43.04 34.38 -10.06
C THR A 82 43.12 32.85 -9.98
N ASP A 83 44.32 32.31 -10.19
CA ASP A 83 44.60 30.89 -9.98
C ASP A 83 44.49 30.47 -8.50
N THR A 84 44.41 31.42 -7.57
CA THR A 84 44.42 31.17 -6.12
C THR A 84 43.33 31.99 -5.42
N VAL A 85 42.32 31.30 -4.87
CA VAL A 85 41.32 31.94 -4.01
C VAL A 85 41.72 31.81 -2.53
N THR A 86 41.55 32.88 -1.79
CA THR A 86 41.64 32.86 -0.32
C THR A 86 40.22 32.84 0.24
N ALA A 87 39.94 31.91 1.15
CA ALA A 87 38.65 31.76 1.82
C ALA A 87 38.83 31.94 3.32
N THR A 88 38.13 32.91 3.91
CA THR A 88 37.99 33.04 5.37
C THR A 88 36.75 32.28 5.80
N LEU A 89 36.94 31.20 6.56
CA LEU A 89 35.89 30.29 6.97
C LEU A 89 34.95 30.93 8.01
N ALA A 90 33.73 30.40 8.11
CA ALA A 90 32.69 30.96 8.97
C ALA A 90 32.96 30.77 10.47
N THR A 91 32.19 31.46 11.32
CA THR A 91 32.25 31.32 12.78
C THR A 91 31.63 30.00 13.24
N ARG A 92 31.96 29.56 14.48
CA ARG A 92 31.32 28.39 15.10
C ARG A 92 29.79 28.47 15.08
N SER A 93 29.22 29.64 15.35
CA SER A 93 27.77 29.86 15.31
C SER A 93 27.18 29.61 13.93
N ALA A 94 27.84 30.07 12.87
CA ALA A 94 27.39 29.86 11.49
C ALA A 94 27.47 28.38 11.07
N TYR A 95 28.50 27.64 11.50
CA TYR A 95 28.55 26.18 11.29
C TYR A 95 27.44 25.45 12.04
N ARG A 96 27.08 25.89 13.26
CA ARG A 96 25.99 25.30 14.04
C ARG A 96 24.63 25.53 13.38
N GLU A 97 24.38 26.75 12.93
CA GLU A 97 23.17 27.10 12.19
C GLU A 97 23.08 26.28 10.90
N TYR A 98 24.19 26.15 10.18
CA TYR A 98 24.24 25.33 8.97
C TYR A 98 24.05 23.84 9.26
N LEU A 99 24.58 23.30 10.37
CA LEU A 99 24.30 21.92 10.79
C LEU A 99 22.79 21.72 11.04
N ALA A 100 22.12 22.69 11.68
CA ALA A 100 20.67 22.63 11.85
C ALA A 100 19.92 22.69 10.51
N GLU A 101 20.43 23.42 9.51
CA GLU A 101 19.90 23.38 8.14
C GLU A 101 20.08 22.01 7.50
N ILE A 102 21.30 21.43 7.55
CA ILE A 102 21.59 20.09 7.00
C ILE A 102 20.68 19.03 7.61
N LEU A 103 20.42 19.09 8.93
CA LEU A 103 19.50 18.16 9.59
C LEU A 103 18.05 18.32 9.12
N GLN A 104 17.65 19.48 8.58
CA GLN A 104 16.32 19.73 8.00
C GLN A 104 16.24 19.38 6.51
N GLU A 105 17.35 19.08 5.85
CA GLU A 105 17.42 18.81 4.41
C GLU A 105 17.47 17.30 4.12
N PRO A 106 17.00 16.86 2.92
CA PRO A 106 17.12 15.47 2.52
C PRO A 106 18.60 15.08 2.33
N PRO A 107 18.98 13.83 2.68
CA PRO A 107 20.37 13.39 2.60
C PRO A 107 20.91 13.25 1.17
N ILE A 108 20.02 13.20 0.18
CA ILE A 108 20.35 13.30 -1.24
C ILE A 108 19.49 14.42 -1.83
N PRO A 109 20.03 15.29 -2.70
CA PRO A 109 19.22 16.27 -3.43
C PRO A 109 18.10 15.58 -4.21
N GLY A 110 16.85 15.95 -3.95
CA GLY A 110 15.65 15.49 -4.65
C GLY A 110 14.89 16.63 -5.33
N ASP A 111 13.66 16.35 -5.75
CA ASP A 111 12.75 17.37 -6.27
C ASP A 111 12.49 18.47 -5.21
N GLU A 112 12.26 19.70 -5.67
CA GLU A 112 12.02 20.85 -4.76
C GLU A 112 10.71 20.63 -3.96
N GLY A 113 10.82 20.45 -2.65
CA GLY A 113 9.70 20.23 -1.73
C GLY A 113 10.11 20.30 -0.25
N GLU A 114 9.13 20.30 0.65
CA GLU A 114 9.38 20.24 2.10
C GLU A 114 9.80 18.82 2.51
N PHE A 115 10.85 18.71 3.32
CA PHE A 115 11.40 17.44 3.76
C PHE A 115 10.96 17.10 5.17
N PHE A 116 9.99 16.20 5.29
CA PHE A 116 9.38 15.86 6.58
C PHE A 116 10.18 14.86 7.43
N GLY A 117 11.23 14.26 6.87
CA GLY A 117 12.09 13.26 7.52
C GLY A 117 13.30 13.82 8.30
N GLY A 118 13.45 15.14 8.36
CA GLY A 118 14.57 15.82 8.99
C GLY A 118 14.31 16.25 10.45
N LEU A 119 15.08 17.23 10.91
CA LEU A 119 14.93 17.89 12.20
C LEU A 119 13.58 18.60 12.28
N GLN A 120 12.87 18.34 13.37
CA GLN A 120 11.50 18.79 13.54
C GLN A 120 11.40 20.20 14.14
N ASN A 121 10.37 20.93 13.71
CA ASN A 121 10.00 22.25 14.24
C ASN A 121 9.39 22.13 15.66
N ARG A 122 10.23 21.82 16.66
CA ARG A 122 9.85 21.51 18.06
C ARG A 122 10.95 21.98 19.03
N PHE A 123 10.58 22.15 20.30
CA PHE A 123 11.55 22.38 21.38
C PHE A 123 12.17 21.05 21.82
N GLN A 124 13.46 20.84 21.52
CA GLN A 124 14.10 19.54 21.74
C GLN A 124 15.62 19.62 21.94
N VAL A 125 16.17 18.54 22.50
CA VAL A 125 17.60 18.20 22.35
C VAL A 125 17.77 17.57 20.97
N VAL A 126 18.73 18.04 20.20
CA VAL A 126 18.88 17.68 18.79
C VAL A 126 19.63 16.35 18.65
N GLY A 127 19.07 15.45 17.85
CA GLY A 127 19.79 14.29 17.34
C GLY A 127 20.75 14.70 16.22
N VAL A 128 21.95 14.14 16.21
CA VAL A 128 23.01 14.46 15.25
C VAL A 128 23.62 13.17 14.75
N THR A 129 23.70 13.01 13.43
CA THR A 129 24.31 11.84 12.80
C THR A 129 25.72 12.13 12.29
N PRO A 130 26.58 11.11 12.11
CA PRO A 130 27.90 11.28 11.49
C PRO A 130 27.83 11.99 10.13
N PHE A 131 26.87 11.60 9.29
CA PHE A 131 26.64 12.22 7.97
C PHE A 131 26.40 13.73 8.06
N ALA A 132 25.53 14.16 8.98
CA ALA A 132 25.18 15.57 9.11
C ALA A 132 26.39 16.39 9.57
N ILE A 133 27.21 15.85 10.47
CA ILE A 133 28.46 16.49 10.93
C ILE A 133 29.44 16.63 9.76
N GLU A 134 29.62 15.58 8.97
CA GLU A 134 30.51 15.61 7.81
C GLU A 134 30.05 16.67 6.81
N GLU A 135 28.80 16.62 6.34
CA GLU A 135 28.29 17.58 5.34
C GLU A 135 28.29 19.03 5.86
N ALA A 136 27.92 19.25 7.12
CA ALA A 136 27.96 20.59 7.72
C ALA A 136 29.39 21.15 7.84
N GLY A 137 30.41 20.27 7.92
CA GLY A 137 31.81 20.64 8.01
C GLY A 137 32.44 21.04 6.67
N LEU A 138 31.78 20.78 5.53
CA LEU A 138 32.36 21.00 4.21
C LEU A 138 32.05 22.40 3.65
N VAL A 139 33.09 23.21 3.40
CA VAL A 139 32.99 24.36 2.50
C VAL A 139 33.39 23.93 1.09
N LYS A 140 32.46 24.04 0.13
CA LYS A 140 32.66 23.59 -1.26
C LYS A 140 32.97 24.81 -2.14
N LEU A 141 34.19 24.89 -2.68
CA LEU A 141 34.64 25.95 -3.60
C LEU A 141 34.80 25.40 -5.01
N THR A 142 34.14 26.02 -5.98
CA THR A 142 34.21 25.65 -7.39
C THR A 142 34.97 26.70 -8.17
N VAL A 143 36.03 26.29 -8.87
CA VAL A 143 36.71 27.10 -9.89
C VAL A 143 36.13 26.77 -11.26
N GLN A 144 35.78 27.81 -12.02
CA GLN A 144 35.56 27.73 -13.46
C GLN A 144 36.78 28.30 -14.17
N VAL A 145 37.36 27.50 -15.06
CA VAL A 145 38.50 27.83 -15.89
C VAL A 145 38.03 27.95 -17.32
N ARG A 146 38.20 29.12 -17.93
CA ARG A 146 37.88 29.34 -19.34
C ARG A 146 39.16 29.26 -20.15
N THR A 147 39.15 28.45 -21.21
CA THR A 147 40.19 28.42 -22.24
C THR A 147 39.60 28.83 -23.58
N SER A 148 40.44 28.96 -24.61
CA SER A 148 39.98 29.19 -25.97
C SER A 148 39.17 28.01 -26.56
N SER A 149 39.22 26.82 -25.95
CA SER A 149 38.47 25.62 -26.39
C SER A 149 37.18 25.37 -25.59
N GLY A 150 37.03 25.93 -24.39
CA GLY A 150 35.83 25.69 -23.58
C GLY A 150 35.88 26.26 -22.17
N THR A 151 34.90 25.86 -21.34
CA THR A 151 34.85 26.16 -19.91
C THR A 151 34.87 24.85 -19.13
N TYR A 152 35.78 24.77 -18.16
CA TYR A 152 36.03 23.59 -17.34
C TYR A 152 35.80 23.95 -15.89
N SER A 153 35.28 23.04 -15.08
CA SER A 153 34.98 23.31 -13.67
C SER A 153 35.56 22.22 -12.78
N LYS A 154 36.04 22.61 -11.60
CA LYS A 154 36.48 21.70 -10.55
C LYS A 154 36.04 22.22 -9.19
N THR A 155 35.60 21.32 -8.32
CA THR A 155 35.22 21.63 -6.94
C THR A 155 36.23 21.05 -5.97
N ALA A 156 36.63 21.84 -4.97
CA ALA A 156 37.37 21.39 -3.79
C ALA A 156 36.46 21.48 -2.57
N ALA A 157 36.51 20.44 -1.73
CA ALA A 157 35.88 20.45 -0.41
C ALA A 157 36.94 20.80 0.64
N ILE A 158 36.60 21.72 1.54
CA ILE A 158 37.44 22.13 2.66
C ILE A 158 36.77 21.59 3.93
N PRO A 159 37.22 20.45 4.47
CA PRO A 159 36.66 19.87 5.69
C PRO A 159 37.12 20.66 6.91
N THR A 160 36.16 21.20 7.65
CA THR A 160 36.39 21.93 8.90
C THR A 160 35.99 21.03 10.07
N PRO A 161 36.90 20.68 10.99
CA PRO A 161 36.57 19.87 12.15
C PRO A 161 35.49 20.54 13.01
N LEU A 162 34.43 19.79 13.32
CA LEU A 162 33.32 20.28 14.12
C LEU A 162 33.40 19.74 15.55
N PRO A 163 33.06 20.53 16.58
CA PRO A 163 33.12 20.12 17.99
C PRO A 163 31.93 19.24 18.39
N TRP A 164 30.90 19.12 17.56
CA TRP A 164 29.72 18.30 17.83
C TRP A 164 30.03 16.82 17.59
N ARG A 165 29.37 15.98 18.38
CA ARG A 165 29.47 14.52 18.27
C ARG A 165 28.15 13.93 17.80
N PRO A 166 28.18 12.73 17.20
CA PRO A 166 26.96 11.95 17.01
C PRO A 166 26.19 11.86 18.33
N ALA A 167 24.92 12.23 18.30
CA ALA A 167 24.10 12.40 19.49
C ALA A 167 22.68 11.88 19.24
N ALA A 168 22.14 11.17 20.21
CA ALA A 168 20.86 10.48 20.05
C ALA A 168 19.61 11.35 20.32
N GLY A 169 19.78 12.63 20.68
CA GLY A 169 18.68 13.53 21.01
C GLY A 169 17.96 13.23 22.34
N ILE A 170 18.53 12.36 23.19
CA ILE A 170 18.00 12.09 24.55
C ILE A 170 18.44 13.17 25.55
N ARG A 171 17.77 13.21 26.71
CA ARG A 171 18.03 14.19 27.77
C ARG A 171 19.02 13.68 28.84
N ASN A 172 19.48 12.44 28.73
CA ASN A 172 20.53 11.88 29.57
C ASN A 172 21.84 11.89 28.77
N VAL A 173 22.72 12.84 29.05
CA VAL A 173 23.87 13.19 28.21
C VAL A 173 25.19 13.00 28.94
N PRO A 174 26.31 12.77 28.24
CA PRO A 174 27.63 12.78 28.85
C PRO A 174 28.10 14.18 29.24
N VAL A 175 28.88 14.26 30.32
CA VAL A 175 29.66 15.46 30.66
C VAL A 175 30.70 15.72 29.56
N GLY A 176 31.04 16.98 29.31
CA GLY A 176 32.10 17.40 28.39
C GLY A 176 31.70 17.46 26.91
N VAL A 177 30.56 16.88 26.52
CA VAL A 177 30.10 16.84 25.13
C VAL A 177 29.08 17.94 24.85
N PRO A 178 29.23 18.76 23.79
CA PRO A 178 28.26 19.80 23.44
C PRO A 178 26.84 19.24 23.20
N VAL A 179 25.85 19.88 23.84
CA VAL A 179 24.43 19.59 23.67
C VAL A 179 23.81 20.65 22.78
N LEU A 180 23.31 20.22 21.62
CA LEU A 180 22.55 21.06 20.70
C LEU A 180 21.08 21.09 21.11
N LEU A 181 20.51 22.29 21.07
CA LEU A 181 19.10 22.53 21.32
C LEU A 181 18.47 23.09 20.03
N HIS A 182 17.17 22.89 19.87
CA HIS A 182 16.40 23.50 18.80
C HIS A 182 15.04 23.92 19.32
N GLY A 183 14.53 25.03 18.80
CA GLY A 183 13.23 25.58 19.14
C GLY A 183 12.28 25.65 17.94
N LYS A 184 11.00 25.86 18.23
CA LYS A 184 10.02 26.15 17.17
C LYS A 184 10.38 27.43 16.43
N ALA A 185 10.13 27.47 15.13
CA ALA A 185 10.27 28.67 14.30
C ALA A 185 9.43 29.81 14.88
N GLN A 186 10.09 30.84 15.39
CA GLN A 186 9.47 32.02 16.00
C GLN A 186 10.37 33.25 15.85
N ALA A 187 9.80 34.43 16.08
CA ALA A 187 10.47 35.72 15.79
C ALA A 187 11.70 36.00 16.68
N SER A 188 11.77 35.43 17.88
CA SER A 188 12.86 35.66 18.83
C SER A 188 12.97 34.51 19.85
N TYR A 189 14.15 34.34 20.42
CA TYR A 189 14.41 33.33 21.46
C TYR A 189 15.06 33.97 22.70
N ASN A 190 14.83 33.35 23.86
CA ASN A 190 15.33 33.78 25.15
C ASN A 190 15.78 32.57 26.00
N TRP A 191 16.62 31.74 25.41
CA TRP A 191 17.12 30.53 26.08
C TRP A 191 17.89 30.89 27.36
N ALA A 192 17.57 30.21 28.45
CA ALA A 192 18.25 30.35 29.73
C ALA A 192 18.58 28.98 30.30
N LEU A 193 19.66 28.89 31.08
CA LEU A 193 20.13 27.65 31.71
C LEU A 193 20.27 27.85 33.21
N THR A 194 19.71 26.90 33.97
CA THR A 194 19.97 26.72 35.39
C THR A 194 20.83 25.47 35.56
N PRO A 195 22.16 25.62 35.75
CA PRO A 195 23.06 24.49 35.91
C PRO A 195 23.04 23.94 37.35
N PRO A 196 23.55 22.72 37.59
CA PRO A 196 23.72 22.18 38.94
C PRO A 196 24.80 22.95 39.71
N THR A 197 24.84 22.77 41.04
CA THR A 197 25.88 23.40 41.88
C THR A 197 27.28 22.94 41.44
N GLY A 198 28.21 23.88 41.28
CA GLY A 198 29.59 23.61 40.85
C GLY A 198 29.82 23.61 39.34
N SER A 199 28.75 23.71 38.54
CA SER A 199 28.85 23.89 37.10
C SER A 199 28.99 25.36 36.71
N SER A 200 29.78 25.63 35.68
CA SER A 200 29.99 26.94 35.05
C SER A 200 29.36 27.05 33.65
N ALA A 201 28.64 26.01 33.22
CA ALA A 201 28.04 25.95 31.89
C ALA A 201 27.06 27.11 31.65
N ALA A 202 27.09 27.64 30.42
CA ALA A 202 26.20 28.67 29.94
C ALA A 202 25.72 28.34 28.53
N VAL A 203 24.56 28.90 28.16
CA VAL A 203 24.03 28.77 26.79
C VAL A 203 24.79 29.71 25.86
N ALA A 204 25.36 29.17 24.81
CA ALA A 204 25.91 29.93 23.70
C ALA A 204 24.78 30.31 22.73
N ASP A 205 24.83 31.56 22.24
CA ASP A 205 23.87 32.14 21.30
C ASP A 205 22.39 31.99 21.72
N PRO A 206 22.01 32.42 22.95
CA PRO A 206 20.70 32.16 23.56
C PRO A 206 19.51 32.86 22.85
N THR A 207 19.79 33.69 21.86
CA THR A 207 18.78 34.39 21.04
C THR A 207 18.55 33.73 19.69
N THR A 208 19.27 32.65 19.38
CA THR A 208 19.13 31.88 18.13
C THR A 208 18.14 30.73 18.28
N GLN A 209 17.65 30.20 17.16
CA GLN A 209 16.74 29.06 17.15
C GLN A 209 17.41 27.77 17.65
N SER A 210 18.68 27.60 17.31
CA SER A 210 19.46 26.41 17.63
C SER A 210 20.67 26.77 18.49
N PRO A 211 20.52 27.05 19.79
CA PRO A 211 21.64 27.33 20.67
C PRO A 211 22.32 26.03 21.14
N GLU A 212 23.39 26.17 21.92
CA GLU A 212 24.09 25.03 22.50
C GLU A 212 24.60 25.33 23.92
N PHE A 213 24.93 24.28 24.67
CA PHE A 213 25.74 24.39 25.87
C PHE A 213 26.53 23.10 26.08
N THR A 214 27.61 23.14 26.87
CA THR A 214 28.37 21.94 27.25
C THR A 214 28.20 21.70 28.75
N PRO A 215 27.58 20.59 29.19
CA PRO A 215 27.56 20.23 30.61
C PRO A 215 28.98 19.92 31.06
N ASP A 216 29.45 20.61 32.09
CA ASP A 216 30.81 20.53 32.63
C ASP A 216 30.89 19.79 33.98
N ALA A 217 29.76 19.36 34.53
CA ALA A 217 29.68 18.58 35.76
C ALA A 217 28.49 17.60 35.75
N PRO A 218 28.56 16.48 36.49
CA PRO A 218 27.39 15.62 36.68
C PRO A 218 26.26 16.36 37.41
N GLY A 219 25.02 16.18 36.97
CA GLY A 219 23.85 16.78 37.62
C GLY A 219 22.73 17.15 36.66
N SER A 220 21.71 17.85 37.19
CA SER A 220 20.55 18.29 36.41
C SER A 220 20.75 19.72 35.91
N TYR A 221 20.60 19.89 34.61
CA TYR A 221 20.63 21.13 33.85
C TYR A 221 19.21 21.44 33.37
N ARG A 222 18.64 22.57 33.81
CA ARG A 222 17.31 23.00 33.37
C ARG A 222 17.44 24.11 32.34
N VAL A 223 17.04 23.81 31.11
CA VAL A 223 16.96 24.79 30.02
C VAL A 223 15.54 25.33 29.94
N THR A 224 15.39 26.65 29.75
CA THR A 224 14.08 27.29 29.56
C THR A 224 14.06 28.19 28.34
N VAL A 225 12.94 28.22 27.61
CA VAL A 225 12.69 29.15 26.49
C VAL A 225 11.20 29.49 26.44
N THR A 226 10.83 30.67 25.97
CA THR A 226 9.40 31.03 25.81
C THR A 226 8.87 30.55 24.45
N ASP A 227 7.77 29.80 24.46
CA ASP A 227 7.00 29.50 23.25
C ASP A 227 6.09 30.70 22.95
N LEU A 228 6.43 31.48 21.93
CA LEU A 228 5.67 32.69 21.58
C LEU A 228 4.24 32.40 21.13
N ALA A 229 3.94 31.18 20.66
CA ALA A 229 2.58 30.81 20.27
C ALA A 229 1.66 30.62 21.50
N THR A 230 2.21 30.19 22.64
CA THR A 230 1.43 29.95 23.87
C THR A 230 1.65 31.00 24.96
N GLY A 231 2.72 31.79 24.87
CA GLY A 231 3.16 32.73 25.89
C GLY A 231 3.78 32.07 27.14
N ASN A 232 3.94 30.75 27.15
CA ASN A 232 4.41 30.00 28.31
C ASN A 232 5.90 29.61 28.20
N PRO A 233 6.62 29.51 29.34
CA PRO A 233 7.95 28.94 29.36
C PRO A 233 7.89 27.43 29.10
N VAL A 234 8.69 26.96 28.15
CA VAL A 234 9.03 25.56 27.92
C VAL A 234 10.25 25.22 28.76
N GLN A 235 10.20 24.09 29.48
CA GLN A 235 11.31 23.58 30.27
C GLN A 235 11.82 22.26 29.70
N ILE A 236 13.13 22.17 29.51
CA ILE A 236 13.82 20.95 29.08
C ILE A 236 14.82 20.59 30.18
N ASP A 237 14.49 19.58 30.97
CA ASP A 237 15.37 19.03 32.00
C ASP A 237 16.32 18.00 31.37
N ILE A 238 17.61 18.28 31.47
CA ILE A 238 18.72 17.47 30.95
C ILE A 238 19.53 16.98 32.14
N VAL A 239 19.92 15.72 32.14
CA VAL A 239 20.76 15.12 33.20
C VAL A 239 22.09 14.73 32.58
N ALA A 240 23.18 15.27 33.11
CA ALA A 240 24.52 14.93 32.68
C ALA A 240 25.20 13.97 33.67
N GLY A 241 26.03 13.07 33.16
CA GLY A 241 26.91 12.25 34.01
C GLY A 241 27.97 11.49 33.24
N LEU A 242 28.48 10.44 33.89
CA LEU A 242 29.67 9.70 33.47
C LEU A 242 29.32 8.29 33.00
N TRP A 243 30.07 7.80 32.02
CA TRP A 243 29.92 6.43 31.53
C TRP A 243 30.42 5.41 32.57
N ARG A 244 30.02 4.14 32.43
CA ARG A 244 30.49 3.09 33.36
C ARG A 244 30.91 1.80 32.67
N GLY A 245 30.16 1.38 31.66
CA GLY A 245 30.21 0.04 31.08
C GLY A 245 29.63 -1.02 32.04
N MET A 246 29.20 -2.15 31.46
CA MET A 246 28.51 -3.21 32.18
C MET A 246 29.06 -4.62 31.95
N ILE A 247 30.10 -4.79 31.13
CA ILE A 247 30.67 -6.11 30.87
C ILE A 247 31.69 -6.48 31.96
N ALA A 248 31.63 -7.70 32.46
CA ALA A 248 32.55 -8.24 33.47
C ALA A 248 33.28 -9.51 33.00
N GLY A 249 33.07 -9.94 31.76
CA GLY A 249 33.68 -11.11 31.12
C GLY A 249 32.73 -11.76 30.14
N GLN A 250 32.89 -13.07 29.92
CA GLN A 250 32.04 -13.88 29.03
C GLN A 250 31.48 -15.14 29.72
N ASP A 251 30.38 -15.67 29.21
CA ASP A 251 29.79 -16.96 29.61
C ASP A 251 30.32 -18.12 28.74
N GLU A 252 29.88 -19.35 29.01
CA GLU A 252 30.31 -20.57 28.29
C GLU A 252 29.96 -20.54 26.80
N ALA A 253 28.97 -19.75 26.40
CA ALA A 253 28.58 -19.56 25.01
C ALA A 253 29.33 -18.40 24.33
N GLY A 254 30.33 -17.81 25.01
CA GLY A 254 31.10 -16.67 24.51
C GLY A 254 30.34 -15.34 24.56
N ARG A 255 29.17 -15.28 25.23
CA ARG A 255 28.36 -14.06 25.33
C ARG A 255 28.78 -13.22 26.52
N PRO A 256 28.53 -11.89 26.52
CA PRO A 256 28.90 -11.05 27.65
C PRO A 256 28.25 -11.49 28.98
N ARG A 257 29.07 -11.59 30.01
CA ARG A 257 28.64 -11.67 31.40
C ARG A 257 28.54 -10.27 31.98
N VAL A 258 27.36 -9.90 32.46
CA VAL A 258 27.08 -8.57 33.01
C VAL A 258 27.65 -8.43 34.44
N ASP A 259 28.15 -7.23 34.76
CA ASP A 259 28.61 -6.84 36.09
C ASP A 259 27.52 -7.07 37.15
N THR A 260 27.86 -7.80 38.21
CA THR A 260 26.95 -8.15 39.31
C THR A 260 26.32 -6.93 40.00
N ALA A 261 26.96 -5.77 39.93
CA ALA A 261 26.40 -4.53 40.46
C ALA A 261 25.21 -4.01 39.64
N CYS A 262 25.01 -4.49 38.40
CA CYS A 262 23.83 -4.19 37.58
C CYS A 262 22.71 -5.21 37.81
N THR A 263 23.04 -6.48 38.03
CA THR A 263 22.05 -7.57 38.15
C THR A 263 21.29 -7.58 39.48
N GLY A 264 21.73 -6.81 40.48
CA GLY A 264 20.98 -6.61 41.72
C GLY A 264 19.61 -5.94 41.50
N CYS A 265 19.50 -5.02 40.54
CA CYS A 265 18.24 -4.35 40.18
C CYS A 265 17.62 -4.92 38.89
N HIS A 266 18.45 -5.38 37.96
CA HIS A 266 18.04 -6.00 36.68
C HIS A 266 18.15 -7.53 36.76
N ALA A 267 17.51 -8.12 37.78
CA ALA A 267 17.62 -9.55 38.02
C ALA A 267 16.92 -10.35 36.90
N PRO A 268 17.49 -11.51 36.48
CA PRO A 268 16.90 -12.33 35.42
C PRO A 268 15.45 -12.71 35.68
N GLY A 269 14.61 -12.66 34.64
CA GLY A 269 13.19 -13.02 34.71
C GLY A 269 12.28 -11.98 35.38
N THR A 270 12.80 -10.80 35.71
CA THR A 270 11.99 -9.65 36.14
C THR A 270 11.59 -8.78 34.95
N ALA A 271 10.61 -7.88 35.15
CA ALA A 271 10.22 -6.91 34.11
C ALA A 271 11.36 -5.94 33.72
N LEU A 272 12.42 -5.84 34.53
CA LEU A 272 13.60 -5.03 34.27
C LEU A 272 14.74 -5.81 33.60
N ASP A 273 14.56 -7.11 33.35
CA ASP A 273 15.56 -7.96 32.71
C ASP A 273 15.61 -7.74 31.19
N GLN A 274 16.35 -6.70 30.79
CA GLN A 274 16.71 -6.47 29.39
C GLN A 274 18.11 -7.00 29.05
N PHE A 275 18.87 -7.50 30.05
CA PHE A 275 20.19 -8.07 29.81
C PHE A 275 20.14 -9.45 29.18
N THR A 276 19.19 -10.29 29.61
CA THR A 276 19.00 -11.63 29.05
C THR A 276 18.78 -11.62 27.53
N PRO A 277 17.84 -10.82 26.98
CA PRO A 277 17.69 -10.72 25.54
C PRO A 277 18.87 -9.97 24.88
N TRP A 278 19.34 -8.85 25.45
CA TRP A 278 20.43 -8.05 24.89
C TRP A 278 21.71 -8.85 24.65
N LYS A 279 22.15 -9.69 25.61
CA LYS A 279 23.43 -10.42 25.48
C LYS A 279 23.45 -11.44 24.33
N ALA A 280 22.30 -11.70 23.71
CA ALA A 280 22.14 -12.56 22.54
C ALA A 280 21.79 -11.77 21.25
N SER A 281 21.87 -10.44 21.31
CA SER A 281 21.73 -9.52 20.17
C SER A 281 23.10 -9.20 19.55
N GLY A 282 23.11 -8.76 18.30
CA GLY A 282 24.30 -8.34 17.56
C GLY A 282 24.98 -7.11 18.18
N HIS A 283 24.21 -6.28 18.89
CA HIS A 283 24.76 -5.15 19.65
C HIS A 283 25.75 -5.59 20.72
N ALA A 284 25.51 -6.75 21.34
CA ALA A 284 26.32 -7.25 22.45
C ALA A 284 27.66 -7.89 22.02
N GLU A 285 27.95 -7.96 20.72
CA GLU A 285 29.06 -8.77 20.20
C GLU A 285 29.84 -8.12 19.07
N ILE A 286 29.40 -6.98 18.51
CA ILE A 286 30.04 -6.39 17.31
C ILE A 286 31.53 -6.08 17.51
N PHE A 287 31.93 -5.54 18.66
CA PHE A 287 33.35 -5.30 18.97
C PHE A 287 34.07 -6.64 19.10
N THR A 288 33.50 -7.56 19.90
CA THR A 288 34.06 -8.88 20.17
C THR A 288 34.28 -9.70 18.89
N GLN A 289 33.30 -9.72 17.99
CA GLN A 289 33.38 -10.42 16.70
C GLN A 289 34.47 -9.85 15.81
N ASN A 290 34.59 -8.52 15.75
CA ASN A 290 35.57 -7.89 14.87
C ASN A 290 37.00 -8.05 15.36
N VAL A 291 37.26 -7.93 16.67
CA VAL A 291 38.61 -8.18 17.21
C VAL A 291 39.00 -9.66 17.13
N ASN A 292 38.03 -10.58 17.13
CA ASN A 292 38.30 -12.01 16.98
C ASN A 292 38.42 -12.49 15.54
N ASN A 293 37.97 -11.70 14.56
CA ASN A 293 37.96 -12.10 13.16
C ASN A 293 39.33 -11.82 12.52
N PRO A 294 40.10 -12.85 12.09
CA PRO A 294 41.41 -12.64 11.47
C PRO A 294 41.37 -11.85 10.14
N ASN A 295 40.21 -11.82 9.49
CA ASN A 295 39.97 -11.03 8.28
C ASN A 295 39.26 -9.69 8.58
N GLY A 296 39.10 -9.35 9.86
CA GLY A 296 38.49 -8.10 10.30
C GLY A 296 39.40 -6.91 10.03
N HIS A 297 38.82 -5.83 9.53
CA HIS A 297 39.48 -4.53 9.41
C HIS A 297 38.89 -3.59 10.46
N TYR A 298 39.36 -3.73 11.70
CA TYR A 298 38.85 -2.99 12.85
C TYR A 298 39.90 -1.97 13.34
N GLY A 299 39.44 -0.80 13.79
CA GLY A 299 40.32 0.30 14.17
C GLY A 299 39.61 1.35 15.02
N THR A 300 40.35 2.39 15.43
CA THR A 300 39.83 3.43 16.33
C THR A 300 38.65 4.22 15.76
N SER A 301 38.54 4.32 14.44
CA SER A 301 37.38 4.94 13.77
C SER A 301 36.06 4.19 14.03
N CYS A 302 36.11 2.91 14.41
CA CYS A 302 34.92 2.11 14.68
C CYS A 302 34.40 2.26 16.11
N LEU A 303 35.16 2.88 17.01
CA LEU A 303 34.89 2.85 18.45
C LEU A 303 33.78 3.80 18.88
N SER A 304 33.60 4.92 18.17
CA SER A 304 32.49 5.87 18.39
C SER A 304 31.12 5.17 18.39
N CYS A 305 30.95 4.17 17.53
CA CYS A 305 29.71 3.43 17.36
C CYS A 305 29.66 2.12 18.17
N HIS A 306 30.81 1.50 18.46
CA HIS A 306 30.89 0.11 18.96
C HIS A 306 31.43 -0.03 20.38
N THR A 307 31.55 1.09 21.10
CA THR A 307 32.00 1.10 22.50
C THR A 307 31.26 2.14 23.30
N VAL A 308 31.32 2.05 24.62
CA VAL A 308 30.70 3.02 25.53
C VAL A 308 31.62 4.23 25.71
N GLY A 309 31.14 5.38 25.26
CA GLY A 309 31.66 6.69 25.65
C GLY A 309 32.94 7.16 24.97
N TYR A 310 33.34 6.55 23.85
CA TYR A 310 34.52 6.98 23.10
C TYR A 310 34.44 8.43 22.61
N ASP A 311 35.20 9.35 23.21
CA ASP A 311 35.35 10.74 22.78
C ASP A 311 36.64 11.36 23.33
N THR A 312 37.69 11.40 22.49
CA THR A 312 39.04 11.81 22.89
C THR A 312 39.16 13.28 23.34
N GLU A 313 38.11 14.08 23.19
CA GLU A 313 38.08 15.48 23.65
C GLU A 313 37.28 15.66 24.95
N ALA A 314 36.68 14.60 25.51
CA ALA A 314 35.83 14.68 26.69
C ALA A 314 36.25 13.68 27.78
N ALA A 315 36.65 14.19 28.95
CA ALA A 315 36.90 13.38 30.14
C ALA A 315 35.56 13.04 30.83
N ASN A 316 34.90 11.98 30.35
CA ASN A 316 33.54 11.60 30.74
C ASN A 316 33.46 10.15 31.27
N ASN A 317 34.62 9.58 31.59
CA ASN A 317 34.83 8.19 31.99
C ASN A 317 34.46 7.20 30.87
N GLY A 318 34.72 7.57 29.62
CA GLY A 318 34.56 6.76 28.41
C GLY A 318 35.59 5.64 28.29
N ILE A 319 35.57 4.87 27.19
CA ILE A 319 36.54 3.79 26.99
C ILE A 319 37.97 4.31 26.81
N ASP A 320 38.10 5.51 26.24
CA ASP A 320 39.35 6.20 26.00
C ASP A 320 39.92 6.89 27.25
N ASP A 321 39.12 7.01 28.31
CA ASP A 321 39.55 7.50 29.64
C ASP A 321 40.12 6.38 30.54
N GLU A 322 40.11 5.12 30.09
CA GLU A 322 40.67 4.01 30.86
C GLU A 322 42.19 4.17 31.06
N ALA A 323 42.67 3.87 32.27
CA ALA A 323 44.06 4.12 32.65
C ALA A 323 45.11 3.41 31.76
N ASN A 324 44.73 2.31 31.12
CA ASN A 324 45.55 1.52 30.21
C ASN A 324 45.16 1.68 28.73
N TRP A 325 44.44 2.75 28.37
CA TRP A 325 44.00 3.02 27.00
C TRP A 325 45.13 2.98 25.97
N GLN A 326 46.21 3.73 26.20
CA GLN A 326 47.34 3.75 25.25
C GLN A 326 48.03 2.39 25.15
N ALA A 327 48.19 1.68 26.27
CA ALA A 327 48.76 0.33 26.27
C ALA A 327 47.88 -0.68 25.51
N PHE A 328 46.55 -0.49 25.53
CA PHE A 328 45.62 -1.28 24.72
C PHE A 328 45.82 -1.01 23.23
N LEU A 329 45.92 0.25 22.81
CA LEU A 329 46.19 0.58 21.41
C LEU A 329 47.53 0.01 20.91
N ASP A 330 48.56 0.11 21.74
CA ASP A 330 49.91 -0.37 21.42
C ASP A 330 50.01 -1.90 21.38
N SER A 331 49.06 -2.62 22.00
CA SER A 331 49.03 -4.09 22.02
C SER A 331 48.74 -4.73 20.66
N GLY A 332 48.15 -3.98 19.73
CA GLY A 332 47.70 -4.50 18.42
C GLY A 332 46.42 -5.33 18.46
N LEU A 333 45.83 -5.62 19.64
CA LEU A 333 44.62 -6.45 19.81
C LEU A 333 43.37 -5.85 19.12
N LEU A 334 43.36 -4.55 18.86
CA LEU A 334 42.28 -3.87 18.14
C LEU A 334 42.40 -4.03 16.61
N THR A 335 43.63 -4.01 16.09
CA THR A 335 43.92 -3.82 14.66
C THR A 335 44.37 -5.10 13.95
N HIS A 336 44.75 -6.14 14.70
CA HIS A 336 45.14 -7.44 14.17
C HIS A 336 44.23 -8.52 14.76
N GLY A 337 43.20 -8.92 14.01
CA GLY A 337 42.23 -9.89 14.49
C GLY A 337 42.83 -11.28 14.74
N ASP A 338 42.46 -11.91 15.86
CA ASP A 338 42.84 -13.27 16.25
C ASP A 338 41.73 -13.89 17.09
N PRO A 339 41.39 -15.19 16.94
CA PRO A 339 40.27 -15.82 17.66
C PRO A 339 40.30 -15.69 19.20
N ASN A 340 41.47 -15.40 19.79
CA ASN A 340 41.65 -15.25 21.23
C ASN A 340 41.75 -13.80 21.71
N ASN A 341 41.70 -12.81 20.81
CA ASN A 341 41.88 -11.40 21.17
C ASN A 341 40.92 -10.95 22.24
N TRP A 342 39.64 -11.30 22.14
CA TRP A 342 38.67 -10.94 23.16
C TRP A 342 38.99 -11.53 24.53
N THR A 343 39.43 -12.79 24.59
CA THR A 343 39.91 -13.41 25.83
C THR A 343 41.08 -12.62 26.41
N HIS A 344 42.07 -12.27 25.57
CA HIS A 344 43.21 -11.45 26.00
C HIS A 344 42.78 -10.05 26.48
N ILE A 345 41.81 -9.42 25.82
CA ILE A 345 41.27 -8.11 26.23
C ILE A 345 40.60 -8.21 27.61
N ILE A 346 39.80 -9.25 27.87
CA ILE A 346 39.20 -9.47 29.20
C ILE A 346 40.28 -9.63 30.28
N GLU A 347 41.33 -10.40 30.00
CA GLU A 347 42.39 -10.73 30.97
C GLU A 347 43.35 -9.56 31.24
N GLN A 348 43.77 -8.87 30.18
CA GLN A 348 44.84 -7.87 30.23
C GLN A 348 44.29 -6.44 30.34
N PHE A 349 43.10 -6.19 29.81
CA PHE A 349 42.48 -4.87 29.72
C PHE A 349 41.02 -4.88 30.22
N PRO A 350 40.74 -5.31 31.46
CA PRO A 350 39.37 -5.47 31.95
C PRO A 350 38.53 -4.17 31.95
N GLY A 351 39.16 -3.00 32.08
CA GLY A 351 38.49 -1.69 31.95
C GLY A 351 37.99 -1.43 30.52
N ILE A 352 38.80 -1.78 29.51
CA ILE A 352 38.42 -1.74 28.09
C ILE A 352 37.30 -2.73 27.81
N ALA A 353 37.46 -3.98 28.27
CA ALA A 353 36.44 -5.02 28.13
C ALA A 353 35.09 -4.58 28.72
N LYS A 354 35.11 -3.86 29.85
CA LYS A 354 33.90 -3.35 30.52
C LYS A 354 33.07 -2.41 29.65
N LYS A 355 33.68 -1.69 28.72
CA LYS A 355 33.07 -0.69 27.84
C LYS A 355 33.03 -1.10 26.36
N ALA A 356 33.44 -2.33 26.04
CA ALA A 356 33.37 -2.86 24.69
C ALA A 356 31.91 -3.18 24.26
N ASN A 357 31.69 -3.31 22.95
CA ASN A 357 30.39 -3.55 22.32
C ASN A 357 29.38 -2.39 22.48
N ILE A 358 28.22 -2.52 21.82
CA ILE A 358 27.10 -1.59 21.97
C ILE A 358 26.30 -2.03 23.19
N GLN A 359 26.33 -1.21 24.23
CA GLN A 359 25.69 -1.48 25.52
C GLN A 359 24.45 -0.60 25.72
N CYS A 360 23.77 -0.77 26.86
CA CYS A 360 22.62 0.06 27.22
C CYS A 360 22.94 1.55 27.18
N GLU A 361 24.14 1.93 27.60
CA GLU A 361 24.60 3.31 27.67
C GLU A 361 24.66 3.99 26.29
N ASN A 362 24.98 3.25 25.22
CA ASN A 362 24.98 3.79 23.85
C ASN A 362 23.60 4.31 23.42
N CYS A 363 22.52 3.71 23.92
CA CYS A 363 21.15 4.13 23.59
C CYS A 363 20.46 4.91 24.71
N HIS A 364 20.86 4.73 25.97
CA HIS A 364 20.18 5.31 27.12
C HIS A 364 20.97 6.41 27.85
N GLY A 365 22.12 6.79 27.27
CA GLY A 365 23.05 7.74 27.86
C GLY A 365 23.74 7.19 29.11
N PRO A 366 24.60 8.00 29.73
CA PRO A 366 25.45 7.55 30.83
C PRO A 366 24.64 7.04 32.02
N GLN A 367 25.11 5.96 32.63
CA GLN A 367 24.39 5.29 33.72
C GLN A 367 24.76 5.82 35.11
N GLN A 368 25.86 6.59 35.25
CA GLN A 368 26.19 7.27 36.50
C GLN A 368 25.47 8.62 36.57
N THR A 369 24.14 8.55 36.59
CA THR A 369 23.25 9.72 36.63
C THR A 369 22.07 9.46 37.53
N ALA A 370 21.45 10.54 38.03
CA ALA A 370 20.18 10.44 38.75
C ALA A 370 19.05 9.89 37.85
N ALA A 371 19.13 10.10 36.53
CA ALA A 371 18.14 9.62 35.58
C ALA A 371 18.04 8.09 35.53
N HIS A 372 19.15 7.38 35.76
CA HIS A 372 19.16 5.91 35.76
C HIS A 372 18.20 5.33 36.83
N ALA A 373 18.20 5.91 38.03
CA ALA A 373 17.35 5.45 39.12
C ALA A 373 15.86 5.83 38.96
N GLN A 374 15.53 6.73 38.03
CA GLN A 374 14.19 7.32 37.87
C GLN A 374 13.39 6.72 36.69
N GLY A 375 13.97 5.77 35.95
CA GLY A 375 13.32 5.10 34.82
C GLY A 375 13.63 5.72 33.45
N GLN A 376 12.76 5.47 32.46
CA GLN A 376 13.05 5.72 31.04
C GLN A 376 12.91 7.19 30.59
N GLY A 377 12.32 8.09 31.40
CA GLY A 377 11.88 9.41 30.94
C GLY A 377 12.94 10.25 30.21
N ALA A 378 14.11 10.48 30.83
CA ALA A 378 15.20 11.23 30.20
C ALA A 378 16.12 10.36 29.31
N ARG A 379 15.98 9.03 29.41
CA ARG A 379 16.92 8.03 28.87
C ARG A 379 16.39 7.32 27.63
N ALA A 380 15.16 7.55 27.22
CA ALA A 380 14.56 6.91 26.06
C ALA A 380 14.01 7.94 25.09
N THR A 381 14.05 7.59 23.80
CA THR A 381 13.42 8.33 22.72
C THR A 381 12.93 7.36 21.66
N LEU A 382 11.87 7.75 20.97
CA LEU A 382 11.38 7.02 19.78
C LEU A 382 11.89 7.65 18.49
N ALA A 383 12.71 8.71 18.57
CA ALA A 383 13.37 9.28 17.40
C ALA A 383 14.33 8.26 16.77
N SER A 384 14.32 8.17 15.44
CA SER A 384 15.26 7.32 14.69
C SER A 384 16.71 7.81 14.80
N ASP A 385 16.93 9.07 15.19
CA ASP A 385 18.25 9.66 15.44
C ASP A 385 19.07 8.83 16.41
N MET A 386 18.41 8.19 17.38
CA MET A 386 19.01 7.21 18.29
C MET A 386 19.79 6.13 17.55
N CYS A 387 19.19 5.59 16.49
CA CYS A 387 19.79 4.56 15.66
C CYS A 387 20.79 5.19 14.67
N GLY A 388 20.50 6.42 14.22
CA GLY A 388 21.32 7.19 13.29
C GLY A 388 22.70 7.61 13.83
N VAL A 389 22.93 7.53 15.15
CA VAL A 389 24.27 7.70 15.74
C VAL A 389 25.28 6.73 15.13
N CYS A 390 24.86 5.48 14.87
CA CYS A 390 25.71 4.44 14.29
C CYS A 390 25.27 4.05 12.87
N HIS A 391 23.97 4.00 12.61
CA HIS A 391 23.39 3.65 11.32
C HIS A 391 23.10 4.87 10.43
N GLY A 392 23.86 5.95 10.65
CA GLY A 392 23.78 7.21 9.90
C GLY A 392 25.09 7.67 9.29
N GLU A 393 25.98 6.74 8.93
CA GLU A 393 27.31 6.98 8.34
C GLU A 393 27.39 6.35 6.92
N PRO A 394 26.71 6.93 5.91
CA PRO A 394 26.84 6.47 4.54
C PRO A 394 28.27 6.71 4.02
N ALA A 395 28.74 5.97 3.02
CA ALA A 395 28.00 4.95 2.27
C ALA A 395 27.97 3.57 2.98
N ARG A 396 28.67 3.38 4.11
CA ARG A 396 28.79 2.05 4.74
C ARG A 396 27.63 1.70 5.68
N HIS A 397 27.03 2.69 6.30
CA HIS A 397 25.98 2.55 7.31
C HIS A 397 24.82 3.54 7.05
N GLY A 398 24.33 3.66 5.81
CA GLY A 398 23.35 4.68 5.41
C GLY A 398 21.87 4.35 5.67
N ARG A 399 21.53 3.36 6.52
CA ARG A 399 20.12 2.92 6.70
C ARG A 399 19.22 4.01 7.26
N PHE A 400 19.74 4.85 8.16
CA PHE A 400 19.01 6.00 8.68
C PHE A 400 18.65 6.98 7.55
N GLN A 401 19.61 7.36 6.70
CA GLN A 401 19.36 8.26 5.57
C GLN A 401 18.39 7.65 4.56
N GLN A 402 18.48 6.34 4.30
CA GLN A 402 17.52 5.63 3.45
C GLN A 402 16.10 5.68 4.03
N TRP A 403 15.95 5.47 5.34
CA TRP A 403 14.66 5.62 6.04
C TRP A 403 14.12 7.05 5.95
N GLN A 404 14.98 8.07 6.11
CA GLN A 404 14.56 9.47 6.04
C GLN A 404 13.97 9.84 4.67
N LEU A 405 14.37 9.15 3.59
CA LEU A 405 13.81 9.33 2.24
C LEU A 405 12.47 8.61 2.03
N SER A 406 11.98 7.84 3.01
CA SER A 406 10.73 7.07 2.91
C SER A 406 9.55 7.80 3.55
N GLY A 407 8.32 7.40 3.15
CA GLY A 407 7.10 7.87 3.80
C GLY A 407 7.00 7.52 5.29
N HIS A 408 7.74 6.51 5.76
CA HIS A 408 7.79 6.14 7.18
C HIS A 408 8.50 7.18 8.06
N ALA A 409 9.27 8.09 7.47
CA ALA A 409 9.89 9.21 8.17
C ALA A 409 9.03 10.47 8.19
N ASN A 410 7.80 10.45 7.64
CA ASN A 410 6.96 11.64 7.54
C ASN A 410 6.40 12.07 8.92
N TYR A 411 7.04 13.05 9.54
CA TYR A 411 6.60 13.59 10.82
C TYR A 411 5.34 14.46 10.74
N GLU A 412 5.01 15.06 9.60
CA GLU A 412 3.78 15.84 9.45
C GLU A 412 2.57 14.91 9.55
N LEU A 413 2.54 13.85 8.73
CA LEU A 413 1.49 12.83 8.76
C LEU A 413 1.35 12.20 10.15
N ALA A 414 2.49 11.90 10.80
CA ALA A 414 2.48 11.36 12.15
C ALA A 414 1.84 12.33 13.16
N ARG A 415 2.07 13.65 13.06
CA ARG A 415 1.44 14.63 13.96
C ARG A 415 -0.07 14.71 13.72
N GLU A 416 -0.49 14.65 12.46
CA GLU A 416 -1.90 14.72 12.07
C GLU A 416 -2.70 13.51 12.58
N GLU A 417 -2.13 12.30 12.46
CA GLU A 417 -2.87 11.05 12.68
C GLU A 417 -2.46 10.31 13.96
N GLY A 418 -1.20 10.45 14.38
CA GLY A 418 -0.60 9.76 15.53
C GLY A 418 -1.13 10.18 16.90
N THR A 419 -1.94 11.25 16.96
CA THR A 419 -2.65 11.66 18.19
C THR A 419 -4.08 11.12 18.27
N ASN A 420 -4.56 10.41 17.24
CA ASN A 420 -5.83 9.71 17.26
C ASN A 420 -5.63 8.23 17.62
N GLY A 421 -6.25 7.76 18.71
CA GLY A 421 -6.06 6.38 19.18
C GLY A 421 -6.36 5.28 18.15
N SER A 422 -7.21 5.55 17.15
CA SER A 422 -7.55 4.60 16.09
C SER A 422 -6.65 4.67 14.85
N CYS A 423 -5.84 5.72 14.70
CA CYS A 423 -4.89 5.90 13.60
C CYS A 423 -3.44 5.70 14.07
N ALA A 424 -3.15 6.09 15.31
CA ALA A 424 -1.85 5.97 15.96
C ALA A 424 -1.18 4.59 15.85
N PRO A 425 -1.89 3.45 15.88
CA PRO A 425 -1.26 2.13 15.72
C PRO A 425 -0.43 1.99 14.44
N CYS A 426 -0.84 2.62 13.34
CA CYS A 426 -0.16 2.53 12.05
C CYS A 426 0.53 3.84 11.63
N HIS A 427 0.28 4.95 12.30
CA HIS A 427 0.79 6.29 11.92
C HIS A 427 1.70 6.94 12.98
N SER A 428 2.06 6.22 14.04
CA SER A 428 3.11 6.64 14.97
C SER A 428 3.84 5.46 15.59
N ALA A 429 5.14 5.59 15.87
CA ALA A 429 5.87 4.60 16.67
C ALA A 429 5.28 4.49 18.09
N ASN A 430 4.85 5.61 18.67
CA ASN A 430 4.19 5.65 19.98
C ASN A 430 2.97 4.71 20.01
N GLY A 431 2.09 4.84 19.02
CA GLY A 431 0.88 4.04 18.91
C GLY A 431 1.15 2.59 18.55
N PHE A 432 2.10 2.32 17.64
CA PHE A 432 2.47 0.96 17.27
C PHE A 432 2.97 0.16 18.48
N LEU A 433 3.94 0.70 19.25
CA LEU A 433 4.48 0.01 20.42
C LEU A 433 3.44 -0.17 21.53
N LYS A 434 2.49 0.77 21.67
CA LYS A 434 1.37 0.62 22.60
C LYS A 434 0.35 -0.42 22.12
N TRP A 435 0.19 -0.58 20.82
CA TRP A 435 -0.65 -1.60 20.23
C TRP A 435 -0.03 -3.00 20.36
N GLU A 436 1.28 -3.12 20.18
CA GLU A 436 2.06 -4.34 20.45
C GLU A 436 1.86 -4.82 21.89
N GLN A 437 1.87 -3.91 22.88
CA GLN A 437 1.59 -4.25 24.29
C GLN A 437 0.21 -4.88 24.52
N SER A 438 -0.76 -4.62 23.63
CA SER A 438 -2.08 -5.26 23.64
C SER A 438 -2.12 -6.62 22.91
N GLY A 439 -0.99 -7.10 22.40
CA GLY A 439 -0.91 -8.24 21.51
C GLY A 439 -1.57 -7.98 20.15
N PHE A 440 -1.59 -6.73 19.70
CA PHE A 440 -2.26 -6.29 18.47
C PHE A 440 -3.77 -6.52 18.42
N THR A 441 -4.43 -6.69 19.58
CA THR A 441 -5.88 -6.99 19.64
C THR A 441 -6.76 -5.75 19.75
N ALA A 442 -6.21 -4.62 20.20
CA ALA A 442 -6.97 -3.40 20.38
C ALA A 442 -7.31 -2.73 19.03
N THR A 443 -8.52 -2.19 18.90
CA THR A 443 -8.95 -1.38 17.74
C THR A 443 -8.57 0.10 17.87
N SER A 444 -8.11 0.50 19.06
CA SER A 444 -7.66 1.84 19.42
C SER A 444 -6.69 1.76 20.60
N VAL A 445 -5.72 2.66 20.67
CA VAL A 445 -4.78 2.80 21.80
C VAL A 445 -5.05 4.09 22.58
N GLN A 446 -4.77 4.07 23.89
CA GLN A 446 -4.77 5.29 24.71
C GLN A 446 -3.65 6.23 24.26
N VAL A 447 -3.98 7.48 23.95
CA VAL A 447 -3.00 8.50 23.58
C VAL A 447 -2.68 9.34 24.81
N ASP A 448 -1.46 9.19 25.32
CA ASP A 448 -0.90 9.91 26.49
C ASP A 448 0.28 10.80 26.10
N TRP A 449 0.39 11.15 24.82
CA TRP A 449 1.40 12.04 24.25
C TRP A 449 0.76 13.20 23.48
N THR A 450 1.52 14.28 23.33
CA THR A 450 1.16 15.47 22.55
C THR A 450 1.68 15.38 21.12
N ALA A 451 1.23 16.28 20.24
CA ALA A 451 1.75 16.36 18.86
C ALA A 451 3.28 16.58 18.81
N ASP A 452 3.86 17.29 19.78
CA ASP A 452 5.31 17.50 19.86
C ASP A 452 6.08 16.27 20.37
N GLN A 453 5.37 15.25 20.88
CA GLN A 453 5.93 13.97 21.36
C GLN A 453 5.66 12.79 20.41
N VAL A 454 4.94 13.01 19.31
CA VAL A 454 4.69 11.97 18.31
C VAL A 454 5.92 11.76 17.44
N HIS A 455 6.29 10.49 17.23
CA HIS A 455 7.25 10.08 16.22
C HIS A 455 6.56 9.25 15.13
N PRO A 456 7.02 9.33 13.86
CA PRO A 456 6.49 8.55 12.75
C PRO A 456 6.90 7.08 12.90
N GLN A 457 6.78 6.26 11.85
CA GLN A 457 7.21 4.87 11.93
C GLN A 457 8.74 4.78 11.92
N THR A 458 9.33 4.75 13.11
CA THR A 458 10.79 4.78 13.33
C THR A 458 11.40 3.39 13.28
N CYS A 459 12.73 3.31 13.38
CA CYS A 459 13.44 2.03 13.41
C CYS A 459 12.86 1.09 14.48
N GLN A 460 12.48 1.66 15.64
CA GLN A 460 11.93 0.96 16.79
C GLN A 460 10.53 0.37 16.53
N THR A 461 9.79 0.86 15.54
CA THR A 461 8.52 0.25 15.10
C THR A 461 8.76 -1.16 14.56
N CYS A 462 9.79 -1.34 13.73
CA CYS A 462 10.04 -2.64 13.08
C CYS A 462 11.00 -3.51 13.89
N HIS A 463 11.97 -2.90 14.56
CA HIS A 463 13.04 -3.59 15.28
C HIS A 463 12.92 -3.37 16.79
N ASP A 464 13.17 -4.45 17.54
CA ASP A 464 13.46 -4.34 18.96
C ASP A 464 15.00 -4.38 19.13
N PRO A 465 15.64 -3.30 19.59
CA PRO A 465 17.10 -3.25 19.73
C PRO A 465 17.65 -4.23 20.78
N HIS A 466 16.80 -4.83 21.61
CA HIS A 466 17.16 -5.88 22.56
C HIS A 466 16.95 -7.29 22.03
N ALA A 467 16.24 -7.46 20.92
CA ALA A 467 15.87 -8.79 20.44
C ALA A 467 17.08 -9.61 20.01
N VAL A 468 16.93 -10.92 20.17
CA VAL A 468 17.95 -11.91 19.79
C VAL A 468 18.17 -11.86 18.28
N GLY A 469 19.43 -11.94 17.85
CA GLY A 469 19.84 -11.90 16.45
C GLY A 469 21.20 -11.23 16.30
N THR A 470 22.15 -11.91 15.68
CA THR A 470 23.59 -11.63 15.65
C THR A 470 24.10 -11.16 14.28
N THR A 471 23.37 -11.46 13.20
CA THR A 471 23.75 -11.16 11.82
C THR A 471 22.66 -10.34 11.12
N SER A 472 23.06 -9.32 10.34
CA SER A 472 22.15 -8.51 9.53
C SER A 472 22.66 -8.36 8.09
N GLY A 473 21.75 -8.22 7.12
CA GLY A 473 22.09 -7.76 5.77
C GLY A 473 22.73 -8.78 4.82
N GLY A 474 22.44 -10.08 4.99
CA GLY A 474 22.87 -11.14 4.06
C GLY A 474 22.04 -12.43 4.20
N PRO A 475 22.34 -13.49 3.41
CA PRO A 475 21.53 -14.72 3.37
C PRO A 475 21.46 -15.50 4.69
N SER A 476 22.41 -15.26 5.60
CA SER A 476 22.45 -15.82 6.95
C SER A 476 21.93 -14.87 8.02
N THR A 477 21.18 -13.82 7.63
CA THR A 477 20.61 -12.84 8.56
C THR A 477 19.66 -13.51 9.54
N ASN A 478 19.87 -13.28 10.83
CA ASN A 478 18.95 -13.70 11.90
C ASN A 478 18.47 -12.51 12.75
N ALA A 479 18.80 -11.27 12.34
CA ALA A 479 18.20 -10.07 12.88
C ALA A 479 16.67 -10.13 12.73
N THR A 480 15.97 -9.92 13.84
CA THR A 480 14.53 -10.06 13.91
C THR A 480 13.81 -8.74 13.68
N VAL A 481 12.57 -8.86 13.22
CA VAL A 481 11.55 -7.81 13.25
C VAL A 481 10.49 -8.23 14.26
N ARG A 482 9.73 -7.28 14.80
CA ARG A 482 8.71 -7.55 15.84
C ARG A 482 7.65 -8.56 15.43
N ILE A 483 7.34 -8.65 14.13
CA ILE A 483 6.32 -9.55 13.60
C ILE A 483 6.89 -10.28 12.39
N SER A 484 6.93 -11.62 12.45
CA SER A 484 7.36 -12.48 11.36
C SER A 484 6.51 -13.76 11.27
N GLY A 485 6.53 -14.40 10.10
CA GLY A 485 5.75 -15.60 9.83
C GLY A 485 4.31 -15.27 9.46
N ASN A 486 3.44 -15.11 10.45
CA ASN A 486 2.04 -14.74 10.27
C ASN A 486 1.77 -13.35 10.84
N THR A 487 0.81 -12.63 10.27
CA THR A 487 0.32 -11.41 10.90
C THR A 487 -0.53 -11.76 12.14
N PRO A 488 -0.69 -10.83 13.10
CA PRO A 488 -1.87 -10.79 13.95
C PRO A 488 -3.16 -10.72 13.11
N MET A 489 -4.33 -10.83 13.75
CA MET A 489 -5.60 -10.52 13.08
C MET A 489 -5.55 -9.07 12.60
N THR A 490 -5.54 -8.87 11.29
CA THR A 490 -5.50 -7.52 10.71
C THR A 490 -6.80 -6.78 10.96
N MET A 491 -6.76 -5.46 10.92
CA MET A 491 -7.99 -4.64 10.99
C MET A 491 -8.91 -4.87 9.77
N ALA A 492 -8.38 -5.45 8.70
CA ALA A 492 -9.10 -5.93 7.52
C ALA A 492 -9.83 -7.28 7.74
N GLY A 493 -9.69 -7.90 8.92
CA GLY A 493 -10.47 -9.07 9.33
C GLY A 493 -9.92 -10.42 8.88
N PHE A 494 -8.65 -10.48 8.46
CA PHE A 494 -7.99 -11.74 8.12
C PHE A 494 -6.58 -11.82 8.71
N VAL A 495 -6.03 -13.03 8.78
CA VAL A 495 -4.62 -13.30 9.11
C VAL A 495 -3.88 -13.65 7.81
N ALA A 496 -2.83 -12.92 7.49
CA ALA A 496 -1.93 -13.30 6.40
C ALA A 496 -0.97 -14.38 6.91
N GLN A 497 -1.02 -15.55 6.27
CA GLN A 497 -0.26 -16.74 6.69
C GLN A 497 0.99 -16.92 5.83
N ASN A 498 2.08 -17.36 6.45
CA ASN A 498 3.34 -17.72 5.79
C ASN A 498 3.95 -16.58 4.96
N VAL A 499 3.89 -15.34 5.45
CA VAL A 499 4.39 -14.14 4.78
C VAL A 499 5.78 -13.70 5.27
N GLY A 500 6.41 -14.49 6.15
CA GLY A 500 7.76 -14.25 6.65
C GLY A 500 7.89 -12.88 7.32
N ARG A 501 8.99 -12.17 7.07
CA ARG A 501 9.21 -10.79 7.56
C ARG A 501 8.26 -9.77 6.94
N GLY A 502 7.56 -10.07 5.85
CA GLY A 502 6.48 -9.22 5.33
C GLY A 502 5.27 -9.10 6.26
N ALA A 503 5.17 -9.94 7.31
CA ALA A 503 4.14 -9.82 8.33
C ALA A 503 4.14 -8.45 9.03
N ILE A 504 5.31 -7.85 9.27
CA ILE A 504 5.41 -6.51 9.86
C ILE A 504 4.80 -5.44 8.94
N CYS A 505 4.94 -5.60 7.61
CA CYS A 505 4.39 -4.68 6.62
C CYS A 505 2.86 -4.76 6.58
N ILE A 506 2.31 -5.96 6.43
CA ILE A 506 0.87 -6.20 6.27
C ILE A 506 0.08 -5.82 7.53
N THR A 507 0.73 -5.84 8.70
CA THR A 507 0.11 -5.42 9.97
C THR A 507 -0.46 -3.99 9.88
N CYS A 508 0.21 -3.10 9.16
CA CYS A 508 -0.27 -1.73 8.88
C CYS A 508 -0.90 -1.59 7.49
N HIS A 509 -0.32 -2.23 6.47
CA HIS A 509 -0.75 -2.14 5.07
C HIS A 509 -1.92 -3.09 4.75
N ASN A 510 -3.09 -2.78 5.31
CA ASN A 510 -4.34 -3.46 5.02
C ASN A 510 -5.54 -2.50 4.92
N GLY A 511 -6.59 -2.91 4.20
CA GLY A 511 -7.76 -2.09 3.87
C GLY A 511 -8.69 -1.75 5.05
N ARG A 512 -8.39 -2.25 6.26
CA ARG A 512 -9.18 -2.15 7.50
C ARG A 512 -10.65 -2.54 7.29
N ARG A 513 -11.50 -2.25 8.27
CA ARG A 513 -12.99 -2.35 8.20
C ARG A 513 -13.55 -3.76 8.12
N GLY A 514 -12.79 -4.76 8.58
CA GLY A 514 -13.21 -6.17 8.57
C GLY A 514 -13.38 -6.73 7.17
N LEU A 515 -13.93 -7.94 7.08
CA LEU A 515 -14.07 -8.66 5.80
C LEU A 515 -15.06 -7.97 4.85
N ARG A 516 -14.69 -7.86 3.57
CA ARG A 516 -15.45 -7.17 2.52
C ARG A 516 -15.51 -8.01 1.25
N ASN A 517 -16.49 -8.90 1.20
CA ASN A 517 -16.79 -9.76 0.05
C ASN A 517 -18.31 -9.97 -0.05
N ASP A 518 -18.79 -10.71 -1.06
CA ASP A 518 -20.24 -10.81 -1.32
C ASP A 518 -21.06 -11.37 -0.15
N SER A 519 -20.49 -12.23 0.70
CA SER A 519 -21.16 -12.73 1.90
C SER A 519 -21.16 -11.73 3.07
N ASN A 520 -20.33 -10.69 3.01
CA ASN A 520 -20.16 -9.65 4.03
C ASN A 520 -20.61 -8.25 3.54
N PHE A 521 -21.33 -8.16 2.41
CA PHE A 521 -21.85 -6.88 1.93
C PHE A 521 -22.99 -6.38 2.83
N ASN A 522 -22.88 -5.13 3.28
CA ASN A 522 -23.94 -4.45 4.03
C ASN A 522 -24.27 -3.11 3.36
N VAL A 523 -25.54 -2.91 3.00
CA VAL A 523 -26.04 -1.68 2.38
C VAL A 523 -25.78 -0.44 3.26
N ALA A 524 -25.76 -0.58 4.59
CA ALA A 524 -25.43 0.53 5.49
C ALA A 524 -23.98 1.02 5.34
N ASP A 525 -23.10 0.16 4.83
CA ASP A 525 -21.69 0.43 4.57
C ASP A 525 -21.41 0.71 3.09
N ALA A 526 -22.43 0.80 2.23
CA ALA A 526 -22.26 0.90 0.77
C ALA A 526 -21.38 2.08 0.32
N SER A 527 -21.40 3.21 1.05
CA SER A 527 -20.56 4.36 0.72
C SER A 527 -19.15 4.28 1.30
N ARG A 528 -18.77 3.22 2.03
CA ARG A 528 -17.41 3.10 2.58
C ARG A 528 -16.41 2.83 1.44
N ALA A 529 -15.26 3.47 1.54
CA ALA A 529 -14.06 3.10 0.80
C ALA A 529 -13.15 2.26 1.71
N PRO A 530 -12.25 1.43 1.15
CA PRO A 530 -11.17 0.82 1.91
C PRO A 530 -10.29 1.91 2.52
N HIS A 531 -9.61 1.57 3.62
CA HIS A 531 -8.50 2.39 4.09
C HIS A 531 -7.37 2.33 3.05
N VAL A 532 -6.69 3.45 2.84
CA VAL A 532 -5.54 3.53 1.93
C VAL A 532 -4.43 2.57 2.38
N GLY A 533 -3.67 2.05 1.42
CA GLY A 533 -2.66 1.02 1.67
C GLY A 533 -3.19 -0.41 1.87
N PRO A 534 -4.11 -0.95 1.05
CA PRO A 534 -4.60 -2.34 1.16
C PRO A 534 -3.66 -3.37 0.51
N GLN A 535 -2.33 -3.15 0.50
CA GLN A 535 -1.38 -4.02 -0.21
C GLN A 535 -1.46 -5.48 0.28
N GLY A 536 -1.61 -5.68 1.59
CA GLY A 536 -1.79 -7.01 2.17
C GLY A 536 -3.06 -7.71 1.68
N ASP A 537 -4.17 -6.99 1.57
CA ASP A 537 -5.43 -7.55 1.07
C ASP A 537 -5.29 -8.00 -0.39
N VAL A 538 -4.71 -7.17 -1.25
CA VAL A 538 -4.53 -7.49 -2.67
C VAL A 538 -3.57 -8.67 -2.85
N LEU A 539 -2.43 -8.65 -2.15
CA LEU A 539 -1.44 -9.72 -2.19
C LEU A 539 -2.03 -11.06 -1.72
N MET A 540 -2.84 -11.04 -0.65
CA MET A 540 -3.49 -12.24 -0.10
C MET A 540 -4.82 -12.59 -0.77
N GLY A 541 -5.26 -11.79 -1.74
CA GLY A 541 -6.48 -11.98 -2.50
C GLY A 541 -7.76 -11.88 -1.68
N GLN A 542 -7.77 -10.97 -0.71
CA GLN A 542 -8.88 -10.73 0.22
C GLN A 542 -9.64 -9.45 -0.12
N ASN A 543 -10.83 -9.32 0.47
CA ASN A 543 -11.59 -8.07 0.52
C ASN A 543 -11.99 -7.45 -0.84
N PHE A 544 -12.40 -8.32 -1.78
CA PHE A 544 -13.03 -7.95 -3.05
C PHE A 544 -14.45 -8.52 -3.18
N TYR A 545 -15.29 -7.82 -3.96
CA TYR A 545 -16.62 -8.28 -4.37
C TYR A 545 -16.60 -8.93 -5.77
N PHE A 546 -17.63 -9.71 -6.10
CA PHE A 546 -17.87 -10.40 -7.38
C PHE A 546 -16.92 -11.54 -7.73
N VAL A 547 -15.95 -11.81 -6.86
CA VAL A 547 -14.95 -12.85 -7.06
C VAL A 547 -14.83 -13.71 -5.81
N GLU A 548 -14.33 -14.93 -6.01
CA GLU A 548 -13.86 -15.74 -4.90
C GLU A 548 -12.62 -15.09 -4.28
N VAL A 549 -12.60 -14.98 -2.95
CA VAL A 549 -11.52 -14.38 -2.15
C VAL A 549 -10.78 -15.44 -1.35
N GLY A 550 -9.58 -15.10 -0.88
CA GLY A 550 -8.76 -15.94 -0.02
C GLY A 550 -7.73 -16.81 -0.75
N THR A 551 -7.50 -16.52 -2.04
CA THR A 551 -6.39 -17.12 -2.80
C THR A 551 -5.23 -16.13 -2.90
N PRO A 552 -4.12 -16.35 -2.19
CA PRO A 552 -2.95 -15.48 -2.28
C PRO A 552 -2.31 -15.51 -3.67
N SER A 553 -1.69 -14.39 -4.04
CA SER A 553 -0.86 -14.27 -5.23
C SER A 553 0.32 -15.24 -5.22
N TYR A 554 0.88 -15.55 -6.38
CA TYR A 554 2.19 -16.22 -6.46
C TYR A 554 3.31 -15.35 -5.86
N HIS A 555 3.23 -14.03 -5.94
CA HIS A 555 4.18 -13.13 -5.27
C HIS A 555 4.12 -13.22 -3.74
N ALA A 556 2.98 -13.64 -3.17
CA ALA A 556 2.86 -13.90 -1.74
C ALA A 556 3.64 -15.16 -1.29
N ARG A 557 4.20 -15.93 -2.23
CA ARG A 557 4.99 -17.15 -1.96
C ARG A 557 6.49 -16.90 -2.08
N VAL A 558 6.91 -15.71 -2.48
CA VAL A 558 8.31 -15.30 -2.39
C VAL A 558 8.68 -15.23 -0.91
N GLU A 559 9.84 -15.77 -0.55
CA GLU A 559 10.33 -15.73 0.83
C GLU A 559 10.32 -14.29 1.35
N ASP A 560 9.80 -14.08 2.56
CA ASP A 560 9.60 -12.77 3.19
C ASP A 560 8.75 -11.73 2.42
N THR A 561 8.09 -12.14 1.34
CA THR A 561 7.06 -11.40 0.59
C THR A 561 7.42 -9.95 0.26
N CYS A 562 6.92 -8.98 1.04
CA CYS A 562 7.16 -7.55 0.84
C CYS A 562 8.65 -7.20 0.93
N VAL A 563 9.37 -7.82 1.88
CA VAL A 563 10.78 -7.49 2.18
C VAL A 563 11.68 -7.86 1.01
N ALA A 564 11.41 -8.97 0.32
CA ALA A 564 12.19 -9.39 -0.84
C ALA A 564 12.24 -8.30 -1.90
N CYS A 565 11.08 -7.82 -2.39
CA CYS A 565 11.05 -6.85 -3.48
C CYS A 565 11.41 -5.43 -3.03
N HIS A 566 10.92 -5.00 -1.86
CA HIS A 566 11.02 -3.61 -1.42
C HIS A 566 12.30 -3.28 -0.64
N MET A 567 13.07 -4.30 -0.21
CA MET A 567 14.25 -4.09 0.62
C MET A 567 15.47 -4.92 0.22
N GLU A 568 15.31 -6.17 -0.22
CA GLU A 568 16.47 -7.07 -0.45
C GLU A 568 16.93 -7.07 -1.90
N GLU A 569 16.00 -7.25 -2.85
CA GLU A 569 16.27 -7.33 -4.29
C GLU A 569 16.35 -5.94 -4.96
N THR A 570 15.75 -4.91 -4.34
CA THR A 570 15.94 -3.53 -4.77
C THR A 570 17.16 -2.94 -4.07
N PRO A 571 18.24 -2.60 -4.80
CA PRO A 571 19.42 -2.04 -4.19
C PRO A 571 19.13 -0.64 -3.59
N PRO A 572 19.80 -0.28 -2.49
CA PRO A 572 19.72 1.07 -1.94
C PRO A 572 20.32 2.13 -2.89
N PRO A 573 20.03 3.42 -2.68
CA PRO A 573 20.64 4.51 -3.43
C PRO A 573 22.18 4.44 -3.42
N PRO A 574 22.87 4.55 -4.57
CA PRO A 574 24.34 4.50 -4.65
C PRO A 574 25.05 5.55 -3.79
N GLU A 575 24.43 6.72 -3.60
CA GLU A 575 24.96 7.82 -2.80
C GLU A 575 24.97 7.49 -1.30
N LEU A 576 24.12 6.56 -0.86
CA LEU A 576 23.96 6.18 0.54
C LEU A 576 24.42 4.74 0.82
N SER A 577 24.95 4.04 -0.18
CA SER A 577 25.35 2.64 -0.06
C SER A 577 26.62 2.29 -0.83
N TYR A 578 27.61 1.79 -0.10
CA TYR A 578 28.88 1.33 -0.63
C TYR A 578 28.66 0.05 -1.45
N ASN A 579 29.04 0.09 -2.73
CA ASN A 579 28.83 -1.00 -3.70
C ASN A 579 27.39 -1.51 -3.76
N LEU A 580 26.39 -0.66 -3.44
CA LEU A 580 24.98 -1.05 -3.38
C LEU A 580 24.69 -2.19 -2.38
N GLY A 581 25.56 -2.40 -1.39
CA GLY A 581 25.40 -3.47 -0.41
C GLY A 581 24.36 -3.17 0.68
N GLY A 582 23.87 -4.22 1.33
CA GLY A 582 22.91 -4.14 2.43
C GLY A 582 21.44 -4.05 1.98
N THR A 583 20.54 -3.95 2.95
CA THR A 583 19.09 -3.88 2.72
C THR A 583 18.60 -2.44 2.55
N ASN A 584 17.79 -2.22 1.52
CA ASN A 584 17.23 -0.93 1.15
C ASN A 584 16.08 -0.50 2.09
N HIS A 585 16.31 0.54 2.88
CA HIS A 585 15.32 1.12 3.80
C HIS A 585 14.59 2.35 3.22
N THR A 586 14.69 2.60 1.92
CA THR A 586 13.76 3.50 1.22
C THR A 586 12.39 2.84 1.00
N PHE A 587 12.33 1.50 1.11
CA PHE A 587 11.15 0.65 0.87
C PHE A 587 10.57 0.74 -0.54
N PHE A 588 11.29 1.39 -1.46
CA PHE A 588 10.92 1.46 -2.86
C PHE A 588 11.29 0.16 -3.59
N ALA A 589 10.42 -0.30 -4.48
CA ALA A 589 10.72 -1.39 -5.40
C ALA A 589 11.09 -0.84 -6.78
N ARG A 590 12.25 -1.23 -7.33
CA ARG A 590 12.67 -0.78 -8.67
C ARG A 590 11.76 -1.34 -9.77
N ARG A 591 11.50 -0.55 -10.82
CA ARG A 591 10.57 -0.94 -11.90
C ARG A 591 11.04 -2.14 -12.73
N ASP A 592 12.34 -2.36 -12.83
CA ASP A 592 12.95 -3.45 -13.60
C ASP A 592 13.20 -4.73 -12.77
N ILE A 593 12.74 -4.77 -11.51
CA ILE A 593 12.91 -5.92 -10.60
C ILE A 593 12.29 -7.21 -11.17
N CYS A 594 11.29 -7.10 -12.03
CA CYS A 594 10.63 -8.23 -12.67
C CYS A 594 11.64 -9.13 -13.39
N SER A 595 12.70 -8.55 -13.97
CA SER A 595 13.71 -9.26 -14.75
C SER A 595 14.53 -10.27 -13.94
N GLU A 596 14.58 -10.13 -12.61
CA GLU A 596 15.27 -11.06 -11.71
C GLU A 596 14.58 -12.44 -11.65
N CYS A 597 13.27 -12.50 -11.96
CA CYS A 597 12.46 -13.72 -11.91
C CYS A 597 11.73 -14.05 -13.22
N HIS A 598 11.49 -13.05 -14.08
CA HIS A 598 10.74 -13.19 -15.32
C HIS A 598 11.59 -12.80 -16.54
N ALA A 599 11.80 -13.75 -17.46
CA ALA A 599 12.67 -13.53 -18.62
C ALA A 599 12.12 -12.51 -19.65
N THR A 600 10.80 -12.29 -19.68
CA THR A 600 10.16 -11.50 -20.75
C THR A 600 9.08 -10.54 -20.26
N ILE A 601 8.79 -10.48 -18.96
CA ILE A 601 7.71 -9.65 -18.41
C ILE A 601 8.32 -8.36 -17.86
N THR A 602 7.80 -7.23 -18.33
CA THR A 602 8.12 -5.89 -17.83
C THR A 602 7.01 -5.37 -16.92
N ALA A 603 7.30 -4.31 -16.16
CA ALA A 603 6.26 -3.63 -15.38
C ALA A 603 5.12 -3.12 -16.28
N ASP A 604 5.43 -2.61 -17.48
CA ASP A 604 4.44 -2.02 -18.37
C ASP A 604 3.46 -3.07 -18.92
N ASP A 605 3.92 -4.32 -19.14
CA ASP A 605 3.07 -5.45 -19.56
C ASP A 605 1.93 -5.74 -18.57
N VAL A 606 2.13 -5.42 -17.29
CA VAL A 606 1.13 -5.61 -16.22
C VAL A 606 0.38 -4.31 -15.95
N GLN A 607 1.10 -3.23 -15.68
CA GLN A 607 0.54 -2.01 -15.11
C GLN A 607 -0.36 -1.27 -16.11
N VAL A 608 0.06 -1.16 -17.38
CA VAL A 608 -0.70 -0.40 -18.40
C VAL A 608 -2.07 -1.04 -18.66
N ALA A 609 -2.13 -2.37 -18.72
CA ALA A 609 -3.37 -3.11 -18.90
C ALA A 609 -4.35 -2.89 -17.74
N VAL A 610 -3.83 -2.88 -16.50
CA VAL A 610 -4.62 -2.64 -15.28
C VAL A 610 -5.13 -1.20 -15.23
N GLU A 611 -4.28 -0.22 -15.53
CA GLU A 611 -4.66 1.20 -15.59
C GLU A 611 -5.77 1.44 -16.61
N HIS A 612 -5.67 0.84 -17.80
CA HIS A 612 -6.71 0.96 -18.82
C HIS A 612 -8.06 0.41 -18.34
N LYS A 613 -8.07 -0.75 -17.68
CA LYS A 613 -9.28 -1.35 -17.12
C LYS A 613 -9.84 -0.55 -15.95
N MET A 614 -8.98 0.04 -15.12
CA MET A 614 -9.37 0.94 -14.04
C MET A 614 -10.09 2.17 -14.58
N GLU A 615 -9.60 2.77 -15.67
CA GLU A 615 -10.26 3.91 -16.32
C GLU A 615 -11.65 3.52 -16.88
N GLN A 616 -11.74 2.36 -17.54
CA GLN A 616 -13.02 1.84 -18.02
C GLN A 616 -14.02 1.59 -16.89
N LEU A 617 -13.55 1.07 -15.75
CA LEU A 617 -14.37 0.83 -14.58
C LEU A 617 -14.82 2.13 -13.92
N LYS A 618 -13.92 3.11 -13.75
CA LYS A 618 -14.24 4.43 -13.20
C LYS A 618 -15.34 5.10 -14.03
N SER A 619 -15.14 5.19 -15.34
CA SER A 619 -16.12 5.74 -16.28
C SER A 619 -17.49 5.02 -16.17
N ALA A 620 -17.49 3.69 -16.10
CA ALA A 620 -18.74 2.93 -15.98
C ALA A 620 -19.45 3.18 -14.64
N ILE A 621 -18.71 3.34 -13.54
CA ILE A 621 -19.28 3.67 -12.22
C ILE A 621 -19.87 5.08 -12.24
N GLU A 622 -19.16 6.06 -12.80
CA GLU A 622 -19.63 7.45 -12.92
C GLU A 622 -20.91 7.53 -13.75
N GLU A 623 -20.97 6.82 -14.88
CA GLU A 623 -22.18 6.69 -15.69
C GLU A 623 -23.31 5.99 -14.91
N GLY A 624 -23.00 4.92 -14.18
CA GLY A 624 -23.96 4.22 -13.34
C GLY A 624 -24.55 5.10 -12.23
N ILE A 625 -23.72 5.94 -11.58
CA ILE A 625 -24.17 6.94 -10.59
C ILE A 625 -25.08 7.98 -11.25
N ARG A 626 -24.69 8.50 -12.43
CA ARG A 626 -25.53 9.42 -13.22
C ARG A 626 -26.88 8.80 -13.54
N ASN A 627 -26.90 7.54 -13.97
CA ASN A 627 -28.14 6.82 -14.30
C ASN A 627 -29.00 6.60 -13.06
N ALA A 628 -28.41 6.29 -11.90
CA ALA A 628 -29.13 6.20 -10.64
C ALA A 628 -29.77 7.54 -10.26
N MET A 629 -29.06 8.66 -10.41
CA MET A 629 -29.62 10.00 -10.21
C MET A 629 -30.78 10.28 -11.17
N ALA A 630 -30.59 10.00 -12.46
CA ALA A 630 -31.61 10.20 -13.49
C ALA A 630 -32.90 9.42 -13.18
N ALA A 631 -32.76 8.18 -12.73
CA ALA A 631 -33.88 7.33 -12.33
C ALA A 631 -34.70 7.94 -11.19
N GLN A 632 -34.05 8.50 -10.17
CA GLN A 632 -34.74 9.15 -9.06
C GLN A 632 -35.40 10.46 -9.48
N ILE A 633 -34.74 11.24 -10.36
CA ILE A 633 -35.31 12.48 -10.91
C ILE A 633 -36.56 12.18 -11.75
N ALA A 634 -36.54 11.11 -12.55
CA ALA A 634 -37.70 10.66 -13.33
C ALA A 634 -38.89 10.27 -12.44
N GLN A 635 -38.66 9.89 -11.18
CA GLN A 635 -39.69 9.64 -10.16
C GLN A 635 -40.15 10.93 -9.43
N GLY A 636 -39.74 12.10 -9.90
CA GLY A 636 -40.10 13.39 -9.30
C GLY A 636 -39.29 13.76 -8.05
N LYS A 637 -38.22 13.03 -7.73
CA LYS A 637 -37.30 13.36 -6.63
C LYS A 637 -36.27 14.39 -7.09
N LYS A 638 -35.66 15.09 -6.14
CA LYS A 638 -34.48 15.94 -6.38
C LYS A 638 -33.24 15.26 -5.81
N ILE A 639 -32.05 15.50 -6.36
CA ILE A 639 -30.80 15.00 -5.77
C ILE A 639 -30.13 16.13 -4.99
N ASP A 640 -29.96 15.95 -3.69
CA ASP A 640 -29.16 16.82 -2.84
C ASP A 640 -27.72 16.33 -2.78
N ILE A 641 -26.77 17.21 -3.10
CA ILE A 641 -25.33 16.95 -3.09
C ILE A 641 -24.76 17.50 -1.77
N GLY A 642 -25.23 16.93 -0.64
CA GLY A 642 -24.78 17.31 0.70
C GLY A 642 -24.95 18.79 1.03
N GLY A 643 -26.02 19.43 0.54
CA GLY A 643 -26.30 20.86 0.70
C GLY A 643 -25.50 21.79 -0.21
N LYS A 644 -24.58 21.27 -1.03
CA LYS A 644 -23.75 22.08 -1.94
C LYS A 644 -24.44 22.40 -3.27
N ALA A 645 -25.31 21.50 -3.74
CA ALA A 645 -26.08 21.67 -4.95
C ALA A 645 -27.38 20.84 -4.89
N THR A 646 -28.41 21.28 -5.61
CA THR A 646 -29.65 20.52 -5.78
C THR A 646 -29.91 20.29 -7.27
N ILE A 647 -29.93 19.02 -7.68
CA ILE A 647 -30.14 18.61 -9.06
C ILE A 647 -31.60 18.20 -9.24
N THR A 648 -32.28 18.91 -10.13
CA THR A 648 -33.69 18.67 -10.50
C THR A 648 -33.83 18.15 -11.92
N ASN A 649 -32.78 18.24 -12.73
CA ASN A 649 -32.71 17.70 -14.09
C ASN A 649 -31.30 17.15 -14.32
N ILE A 650 -31.18 15.92 -14.83
CA ILE A 650 -29.88 15.29 -15.05
C ILE A 650 -28.99 16.07 -16.03
N ALA A 651 -29.59 16.84 -16.95
CA ALA A 651 -28.87 17.71 -17.88
C ALA A 651 -28.12 18.87 -17.18
N GLN A 652 -28.37 19.13 -15.90
CA GLN A 652 -27.61 20.10 -15.11
C GLN A 652 -26.20 19.59 -14.79
N ILE A 653 -25.94 18.30 -14.88
CA ILE A 653 -24.62 17.71 -14.61
C ILE A 653 -23.89 17.52 -15.93
N ALA A 654 -22.79 18.25 -16.13
CA ALA A 654 -21.89 18.01 -17.27
C ALA A 654 -21.01 16.79 -17.00
N HIS A 655 -20.35 16.72 -15.84
CA HIS A 655 -19.41 15.66 -15.48
C HIS A 655 -19.62 15.19 -14.04
N ILE A 656 -19.42 13.88 -13.81
CA ILE A 656 -19.32 13.28 -12.47
C ILE A 656 -17.92 12.68 -12.40
N GLU A 657 -17.16 13.04 -11.37
CA GLU A 657 -15.89 12.41 -11.06
C GLU A 657 -16.03 11.55 -9.81
N LEU A 658 -15.76 10.25 -9.92
CA LEU A 658 -15.65 9.33 -8.80
C LEU A 658 -14.35 9.63 -8.03
N THR A 659 -14.48 9.80 -6.71
CA THR A 659 -13.37 10.13 -5.82
C THR A 659 -13.63 9.58 -4.42
N GLU A 660 -12.74 9.88 -3.47
CA GLU A 660 -12.81 9.46 -2.07
C GLU A 660 -12.89 10.71 -1.17
N ALA A 661 -13.66 10.64 -0.10
CA ALA A 661 -13.66 11.65 0.94
C ALA A 661 -13.91 11.03 2.33
N SER A 662 -12.88 11.07 3.19
CA SER A 662 -12.94 10.66 4.60
C SER A 662 -13.28 9.17 4.83
N GLY A 663 -12.60 8.27 4.12
CA GLY A 663 -12.83 6.83 4.12
C GLY A 663 -14.19 6.42 3.53
N ARG A 664 -14.71 7.19 2.58
CA ARG A 664 -15.96 6.96 1.87
C ARG A 664 -15.82 7.29 0.38
N GLN A 665 -16.48 6.50 -0.44
CA GLN A 665 -16.72 6.82 -1.84
C GLN A 665 -17.46 8.16 -1.92
N ALA A 666 -17.06 8.99 -2.88
CA ALA A 666 -17.51 10.35 -3.05
C ALA A 666 -17.60 10.71 -4.53
N ILE A 667 -18.29 11.81 -4.82
CA ILE A 667 -18.33 12.38 -6.17
C ILE A 667 -18.01 13.88 -6.14
N ALA A 668 -17.24 14.35 -7.11
CA ALA A 668 -17.18 15.76 -7.49
C ALA A 668 -18.00 15.97 -8.77
N LEU A 669 -18.58 17.15 -8.97
CA LEU A 669 -19.42 17.45 -10.13
C LEU A 669 -18.94 18.69 -10.86
N THR A 670 -19.00 18.65 -12.19
CA THR A 670 -19.04 19.86 -13.01
C THR A 670 -20.46 20.04 -13.52
N LEU A 671 -21.08 21.18 -13.24
CA LEU A 671 -22.43 21.51 -13.74
C LEU A 671 -22.38 22.06 -15.16
N ALA A 672 -23.52 22.05 -15.85
CA ALA A 672 -23.64 22.49 -17.24
C ALA A 672 -23.32 23.98 -17.47
N ASP A 673 -23.40 24.80 -16.42
CA ASP A 673 -22.98 26.21 -16.43
C ASP A 673 -21.48 26.41 -16.14
N GLY A 674 -20.73 25.31 -15.96
CA GLY A 674 -19.30 25.32 -15.62
C GLY A 674 -18.99 25.36 -14.12
N THR A 675 -20.00 25.43 -13.25
CA THR A 675 -19.79 25.44 -11.80
C THR A 675 -19.17 24.12 -11.32
N GLN A 676 -18.11 24.22 -10.51
CA GLN A 676 -17.46 23.06 -9.88
C GLN A 676 -18.02 22.83 -8.47
N VAL A 677 -18.53 21.64 -8.21
CA VAL A 677 -19.00 21.19 -6.89
C VAL A 677 -17.94 20.26 -6.29
N SER A 678 -17.37 20.66 -5.17
CA SER A 678 -16.32 19.89 -4.49
C SER A 678 -16.81 18.51 -4.03
N ALA A 679 -15.87 17.58 -3.90
CA ALA A 679 -16.10 16.19 -3.51
C ALA A 679 -17.10 16.05 -2.35
N THR A 680 -18.11 15.23 -2.56
CA THR A 680 -19.19 14.98 -1.59
C THR A 680 -19.35 13.48 -1.40
N SER A 681 -19.21 13.03 -0.14
CA SER A 681 -19.39 11.62 0.19
C SER A 681 -20.75 11.11 -0.27
N MET A 682 -20.78 9.89 -0.80
CA MET A 682 -22.01 9.20 -1.20
C MET A 682 -22.95 8.90 -0.02
N ALA A 683 -22.47 9.02 1.23
CA ALA A 683 -23.34 9.04 2.41
C ALA A 683 -24.22 10.31 2.52
N ASN A 684 -23.81 11.39 1.86
CA ASN A 684 -24.47 12.69 1.88
C ASN A 684 -25.14 13.04 0.55
N VAL A 685 -24.97 12.21 -0.49
CA VAL A 685 -25.70 12.33 -1.75
C VAL A 685 -27.06 11.65 -1.57
N LYS A 686 -28.14 12.43 -1.56
CA LYS A 686 -29.47 11.95 -1.19
C LYS A 686 -30.51 12.23 -2.27
N ALA A 687 -31.40 11.28 -2.50
CA ALA A 687 -32.64 11.51 -3.24
C ALA A 687 -33.71 12.06 -2.27
N VAL A 688 -34.19 13.26 -2.54
CA VAL A 688 -35.18 13.98 -1.75
C VAL A 688 -36.54 13.84 -2.43
N PRO A 689 -37.49 13.09 -1.86
CA PRO A 689 -38.83 12.99 -2.42
C PRO A 689 -39.62 14.29 -2.19
N PRO A 690 -40.68 14.56 -2.99
CA PRO A 690 -41.58 15.70 -2.77
C PRO A 690 -42.24 15.68 -1.38
N VAL A 691 -42.48 14.48 -0.83
CA VAL A 691 -43.02 14.23 0.51
C VAL A 691 -42.26 13.05 1.12
N GLY A 692 -41.84 13.16 2.38
CA GLY A 692 -41.12 12.12 3.10
C GLY A 692 -39.66 12.50 3.42
N THR A 693 -38.88 11.51 3.83
CA THR A 693 -37.48 11.71 4.26
C THR A 693 -36.53 11.45 3.10
N ALA A 694 -35.46 12.23 3.01
CA ALA A 694 -34.39 12.02 2.04
C ALA A 694 -33.67 10.68 2.29
N VAL A 695 -33.34 9.96 1.23
CA VAL A 695 -32.69 8.65 1.29
C VAL A 695 -31.37 8.69 0.53
N ASP A 696 -30.30 8.10 1.08
CA ASP A 696 -28.99 8.05 0.44
C ASP A 696 -29.07 7.36 -0.93
N LEU A 697 -28.41 7.92 -1.94
CA LEU A 697 -28.51 7.42 -3.31
C LEU A 697 -28.07 5.95 -3.43
N TYR A 698 -26.99 5.55 -2.76
CA TYR A 698 -26.51 4.16 -2.76
C TYR A 698 -27.44 3.16 -2.09
N ARG A 699 -28.42 3.60 -1.28
CA ARG A 699 -29.47 2.70 -0.76
C ARG A 699 -30.58 2.44 -1.77
N LEU A 700 -30.67 3.28 -2.80
CA LEU A 700 -31.66 3.22 -3.88
C LEU A 700 -31.06 2.70 -5.19
N ALA A 701 -29.73 2.57 -5.25
CA ALA A 701 -28.99 2.13 -6.42
C ALA A 701 -28.75 0.61 -6.37
N ASP A 702 -28.44 0.02 -7.53
CA ASP A 702 -28.03 -1.38 -7.59
C ASP A 702 -26.75 -1.58 -6.74
N PRO A 703 -26.69 -2.61 -5.86
CA PRO A 703 -25.51 -2.94 -5.07
C PRO A 703 -24.23 -3.13 -5.89
N ALA A 704 -24.34 -3.38 -7.20
CA ALA A 704 -23.21 -3.46 -8.10
C ALA A 704 -22.35 -2.18 -8.10
N LEU A 705 -22.96 -0.99 -8.00
CA LEU A 705 -22.24 0.29 -7.99
C LEU A 705 -21.31 0.46 -6.78
N PRO A 706 -21.81 0.43 -5.52
CA PRO A 706 -20.94 0.58 -4.35
C PRO A 706 -19.91 -0.54 -4.21
N LYS A 707 -20.22 -1.77 -4.65
CA LYS A 707 -19.26 -2.88 -4.67
C LYS A 707 -18.14 -2.67 -5.69
N ALA A 708 -18.48 -2.22 -6.91
CA ALA A 708 -17.51 -1.91 -7.94
C ALA A 708 -16.63 -0.71 -7.53
N GLY A 709 -17.21 0.32 -6.89
CA GLY A 709 -16.47 1.43 -6.32
C GLY A 709 -15.48 0.97 -5.23
N TRP A 710 -15.89 0.06 -4.34
CA TRP A 710 -14.97 -0.54 -3.36
C TRP A 710 -13.79 -1.24 -4.06
N ASN A 711 -14.07 -2.10 -5.04
CA ASN A 711 -13.04 -2.81 -5.80
C ASN A 711 -12.09 -1.85 -6.54
N TYR A 712 -12.62 -0.76 -7.11
CA TYR A 712 -11.82 0.30 -7.74
C TYR A 712 -10.85 0.92 -6.72
N PHE A 713 -11.35 1.39 -5.58
CA PHE A 713 -10.50 2.03 -4.57
C PHE A 713 -9.50 1.07 -3.92
N MET A 714 -9.81 -0.23 -3.83
CA MET A 714 -8.84 -1.25 -3.39
C MET A 714 -7.63 -1.30 -4.33
N ILE A 715 -7.88 -1.32 -5.65
CA ILE A 715 -6.82 -1.43 -6.66
C ILE A 715 -6.08 -0.10 -6.84
N GLU A 716 -6.79 1.03 -6.77
CA GLU A 716 -6.19 2.35 -6.81
C GLU A 716 -5.25 2.56 -5.60
N SER A 717 -5.73 2.26 -4.39
CA SER A 717 -4.99 2.47 -3.15
C SER A 717 -3.86 1.46 -2.94
N ASP A 718 -3.93 0.29 -3.57
CA ASP A 718 -2.85 -0.70 -3.59
C ASP A 718 -1.60 -0.13 -4.27
N ALA A 719 -1.77 0.78 -5.24
CA ALA A 719 -0.72 1.51 -5.95
C ALA A 719 0.31 0.66 -6.71
N SER A 720 0.28 -0.68 -6.59
CA SER A 720 1.14 -1.60 -7.35
C SER A 720 0.73 -1.71 -8.82
N LYS A 721 -0.45 -1.17 -9.17
CA LYS A 721 -1.08 -1.26 -10.49
C LYS A 721 -1.21 -2.72 -10.94
N GLY A 722 -1.62 -3.57 -9.99
CA GLY A 722 -1.88 -4.99 -10.19
C GLY A 722 -0.68 -5.92 -9.99
N VAL A 723 0.53 -5.42 -9.76
CA VAL A 723 1.73 -6.25 -9.56
C VAL A 723 1.60 -7.18 -8.35
N HIS A 724 0.95 -6.76 -7.27
CA HIS A 724 0.79 -7.63 -6.10
C HIS A 724 -0.02 -8.90 -6.41
N ASN A 725 -1.05 -8.82 -7.26
CA ASN A 725 -1.86 -9.97 -7.65
C ASN A 725 -2.47 -9.82 -9.06
N PRO A 726 -1.68 -10.00 -10.15
CA PRO A 726 -2.11 -9.66 -11.49
C PRO A 726 -3.34 -10.43 -11.96
N THR A 727 -3.43 -11.72 -11.61
CA THR A 727 -4.54 -12.59 -12.00
C THR A 727 -5.84 -12.19 -11.33
N LEU A 728 -5.81 -11.96 -10.01
CA LEU A 728 -7.01 -11.56 -9.27
C LEU A 728 -7.46 -10.17 -9.70
N VAL A 729 -6.55 -9.20 -9.76
CA VAL A 729 -6.87 -7.81 -10.10
C VAL A 729 -7.55 -7.72 -11.47
N ASN A 730 -7.04 -8.42 -12.48
CA ASN A 730 -7.70 -8.47 -13.79
C ASN A 730 -9.11 -9.06 -13.71
N ARG A 731 -9.30 -10.15 -12.97
CA ARG A 731 -10.62 -10.76 -12.78
C ARG A 731 -11.58 -9.83 -12.05
N VAL A 732 -11.12 -9.15 -11.00
CA VAL A 732 -11.91 -8.17 -10.24
C VAL A 732 -12.35 -7.02 -11.14
N LEU A 733 -11.45 -6.48 -11.96
CA LEU A 733 -11.79 -5.40 -12.88
C LEU A 733 -12.81 -5.84 -13.94
N ASP A 734 -12.59 -6.99 -14.57
CA ASP A 734 -13.49 -7.51 -15.60
C ASP A 734 -14.89 -7.81 -15.05
N THR A 735 -14.96 -8.43 -13.87
CA THR A 735 -16.24 -8.78 -13.22
C THR A 735 -16.96 -7.54 -12.69
N SER A 736 -16.23 -6.57 -12.11
CA SER A 736 -16.82 -5.31 -11.64
C SER A 736 -17.35 -4.49 -12.82
N LEU A 737 -16.59 -4.40 -13.92
CA LEU A 737 -17.00 -3.71 -15.13
C LEU A 737 -18.23 -4.37 -15.77
N TYR A 738 -18.23 -5.71 -15.84
CA TYR A 738 -19.39 -6.47 -16.30
C TYR A 738 -20.61 -6.20 -15.40
N ALA A 739 -20.46 -6.26 -14.08
CA ALA A 739 -21.55 -6.03 -13.14
C ALA A 739 -22.16 -4.62 -13.32
N VAL A 740 -21.34 -3.58 -13.43
CA VAL A 740 -21.81 -2.20 -13.59
C VAL A 740 -22.47 -1.97 -14.95
N ARG A 741 -21.88 -2.47 -16.05
CA ARG A 741 -22.45 -2.32 -17.40
C ARG A 741 -23.76 -3.07 -17.60
N ASN A 742 -24.02 -4.10 -16.78
CA ASN A 742 -25.23 -4.89 -16.83
C ASN A 742 -26.21 -4.55 -15.69
N ILE A 743 -26.05 -3.38 -15.04
CA ILE A 743 -27.10 -2.85 -14.17
C ILE A 743 -28.36 -2.65 -15.04
N PRO A 744 -29.50 -3.26 -14.68
CA PRO A 744 -30.73 -3.11 -15.44
C PRO A 744 -31.09 -1.63 -15.62
N ALA A 745 -31.46 -1.23 -16.84
CA ALA A 745 -31.94 0.12 -17.08
C ALA A 745 -33.10 0.46 -16.14
N PRO A 746 -33.15 1.68 -15.58
CA PRO A 746 -34.19 2.05 -14.63
C PRO A 746 -35.57 1.90 -15.31
N PRO A 747 -36.57 1.34 -14.61
CA PRO A 747 -37.90 1.18 -15.18
C PRO A 747 -38.52 2.56 -15.50
N PRO A 748 -39.42 2.65 -16.50
CA PRO A 748 -40.22 3.85 -16.74
C PRO A 748 -40.98 4.26 -15.46
N PRO A 749 -41.35 5.55 -15.31
CA PRO A 749 -41.92 6.07 -14.07
C PRO A 749 -43.24 5.37 -13.73
N GLY A 750 -43.20 4.50 -12.71
CA GLY A 750 -44.37 3.75 -12.24
C GLY A 750 -44.07 2.28 -11.93
N GLY A 751 -43.14 2.01 -11.00
CA GLY A 751 -42.90 0.64 -10.53
C GLY A 751 -41.76 0.61 -9.53
N GLY A 752 -42.08 0.38 -8.25
CA GLY A 752 -41.09 0.21 -7.19
C GLY A 752 -40.36 -1.13 -7.33
N ASP A 753 -39.02 -1.05 -7.26
CA ASP A 753 -37.97 -2.07 -7.07
C ASP A 753 -37.98 -3.37 -7.89
N ALA A 754 -36.81 -3.68 -8.49
CA ALA A 754 -36.43 -5.02 -8.93
C ALA A 754 -34.91 -5.23 -8.81
N GLY A 755 -34.42 -5.48 -7.58
CA GLY A 755 -33.11 -6.10 -7.38
C GLY A 755 -33.23 -7.62 -7.46
N ILE A 756 -32.53 -8.25 -8.42
CA ILE A 756 -32.03 -9.65 -8.54
C ILE A 756 -32.97 -10.83 -8.17
N ASN A 757 -34.21 -10.59 -7.76
CA ASN A 757 -35.11 -11.60 -7.22
C ASN A 757 -36.53 -11.29 -7.68
N GLY A 758 -36.86 -11.57 -8.94
CA GLY A 758 -38.22 -11.46 -9.50
C GLY A 758 -38.86 -10.05 -9.40
N GLY A 759 -38.86 -9.26 -10.47
CA GLY A 759 -39.49 -7.94 -10.46
C GLY A 759 -41.04 -7.98 -10.37
N PRO A 760 -41.68 -6.84 -9.97
CA PRO A 760 -43.13 -6.68 -9.76
C PRO A 760 -43.92 -7.02 -11.02
N GLY A 761 -44.70 -8.10 -10.94
CA GLY A 761 -45.61 -8.56 -11.99
C GLY A 761 -46.85 -7.67 -12.16
N ASN A 762 -46.68 -6.42 -12.58
CA ASN A 762 -47.78 -5.54 -13.01
C ASN A 762 -47.45 -4.76 -14.29
N GLY A 763 -47.24 -5.47 -15.40
CA GLY A 763 -47.68 -4.92 -16.70
C GLY A 763 -46.79 -5.08 -17.95
N LEU A 764 -45.55 -5.58 -17.87
CA LEU A 764 -44.69 -5.70 -19.07
C LEU A 764 -44.15 -7.11 -19.37
N GLY A 765 -44.41 -8.11 -18.53
CA GLY A 765 -43.85 -9.47 -18.72
C GLY A 765 -44.60 -10.62 -18.05
N ALA A 766 -45.81 -10.36 -17.56
CA ALA A 766 -46.72 -11.36 -17.02
C ALA A 766 -47.98 -11.39 -17.91
N VAL A 767 -48.47 -12.58 -18.21
CA VAL A 767 -49.66 -12.76 -19.08
C VAL A 767 -50.88 -13.11 -18.24
N ALA A 768 -50.72 -14.02 -17.28
CA ALA A 768 -51.78 -14.37 -16.33
C ALA A 768 -51.45 -13.97 -14.89
N CYS A 769 -50.18 -13.89 -14.49
CA CYS A 769 -49.79 -13.59 -13.12
C CYS A 769 -50.08 -12.13 -12.73
N THR A 770 -50.65 -11.95 -11.54
CA THR A 770 -50.83 -10.65 -10.87
C THR A 770 -50.02 -10.54 -9.58
N THR A 771 -49.09 -11.48 -9.36
CA THR A 771 -48.27 -11.56 -8.15
C THR A 771 -47.01 -10.70 -8.26
N PRO A 772 -46.41 -10.30 -7.13
CA PRO A 772 -45.19 -9.50 -7.14
C PRO A 772 -44.00 -10.17 -7.81
N TYR A 773 -43.92 -11.50 -7.86
CA TYR A 773 -42.81 -12.23 -8.48
C TYR A 773 -43.36 -13.13 -9.59
N VAL A 774 -42.78 -13.05 -10.79
CA VAL A 774 -43.19 -13.86 -11.95
C VAL A 774 -41.97 -14.42 -12.67
N TYR A 775 -42.02 -15.72 -13.00
CA TYR A 775 -40.97 -16.44 -13.71
C TYR A 775 -41.55 -17.17 -14.93
N TRP A 776 -40.72 -17.41 -15.94
CA TRP A 776 -41.07 -18.15 -17.14
C TRP A 776 -40.08 -19.28 -17.38
N ALA A 777 -40.61 -20.49 -17.59
CA ALA A 777 -39.90 -21.53 -18.32
C ALA A 777 -40.37 -21.51 -19.77
N GLU A 778 -39.42 -21.47 -20.71
CA GLU A 778 -39.70 -21.29 -22.14
C GLU A 778 -40.66 -22.35 -22.69
N ILE A 779 -40.52 -23.59 -22.23
CA ILE A 779 -41.41 -24.68 -22.61
C ILE A 779 -41.56 -25.67 -21.46
N ALA A 780 -42.76 -26.18 -21.27
CA ALA A 780 -43.08 -27.33 -20.45
C ALA A 780 -43.99 -28.27 -21.25
N ALA A 781 -43.77 -29.58 -21.12
CA ALA A 781 -44.46 -30.56 -21.94
C ALA A 781 -44.75 -31.87 -21.20
N LYS A 782 -45.94 -32.42 -21.46
CA LYS A 782 -46.31 -33.82 -21.26
C LYS A 782 -46.97 -34.34 -22.54
N VAL A 783 -46.15 -34.73 -23.51
CA VAL A 783 -46.64 -35.19 -24.82
C VAL A 783 -45.75 -36.28 -25.43
N PRO A 784 -46.31 -37.18 -26.26
CA PRO A 784 -45.52 -37.93 -27.23
C PRO A 784 -44.83 -36.98 -28.22
N GLY A 785 -43.59 -37.28 -28.57
CA GLY A 785 -42.80 -36.57 -29.58
C GLY A 785 -42.42 -37.47 -30.75
N GLU A 786 -41.55 -36.95 -31.63
CA GLU A 786 -41.00 -37.74 -32.75
C GLU A 786 -40.24 -38.97 -32.26
N ALA A 787 -40.13 -39.99 -33.14
CA ALA A 787 -39.33 -41.19 -32.92
C ALA A 787 -39.61 -41.91 -31.59
N GLY A 788 -40.89 -41.91 -31.15
CA GLY A 788 -41.33 -42.61 -29.94
C GLY A 788 -40.93 -41.94 -28.62
N SER A 789 -40.45 -40.70 -28.64
CA SER A 789 -40.12 -39.95 -27.41
C SER A 789 -41.37 -39.61 -26.58
N LEU A 790 -41.24 -39.59 -25.26
CA LEU A 790 -42.27 -39.19 -24.32
C LEU A 790 -41.74 -38.05 -23.46
N TRP A 791 -42.11 -36.81 -23.78
CA TRP A 791 -41.61 -35.62 -23.10
C TRP A 791 -42.33 -35.39 -21.77
N ARG A 792 -41.56 -35.03 -20.75
CA ARG A 792 -41.99 -34.66 -19.39
C ARG A 792 -41.21 -33.43 -18.92
N THR A 793 -41.73 -32.69 -17.97
CA THR A 793 -41.06 -31.51 -17.41
C THR A 793 -41.09 -31.53 -15.89
N ASP A 794 -39.93 -31.43 -15.27
CA ASP A 794 -39.81 -31.20 -13.83
C ASP A 794 -39.42 -29.75 -13.58
N MET A 795 -40.01 -29.13 -12.55
CA MET A 795 -39.63 -27.79 -12.10
C MET A 795 -39.20 -27.83 -10.64
N VAL A 796 -38.22 -27.01 -10.29
CA VAL A 796 -37.71 -26.83 -8.93
C VAL A 796 -37.70 -25.34 -8.63
N ALA A 797 -38.23 -24.97 -7.47
CA ALA A 797 -38.23 -23.60 -6.99
C ALA A 797 -37.64 -23.52 -5.58
N ARG A 798 -36.75 -22.56 -5.32
CA ARG A 798 -36.22 -22.26 -3.99
C ARG A 798 -36.77 -20.92 -3.52
N ASN A 799 -37.45 -20.92 -2.38
CA ASN A 799 -37.91 -19.70 -1.73
C ASN A 799 -36.74 -19.02 -1.02
N LEU A 800 -36.48 -17.77 -1.37
CA LEU A 800 -35.41 -16.96 -0.79
C LEU A 800 -35.87 -16.14 0.43
N ALA A 801 -37.19 -16.07 0.65
CA ALA A 801 -37.76 -15.35 1.77
C ALA A 801 -37.85 -16.21 3.04
N ASN A 802 -37.85 -15.52 4.18
CA ASN A 802 -38.07 -16.11 5.50
C ASN A 802 -39.56 -16.32 5.82
N SER A 803 -40.44 -16.17 4.83
CA SER A 803 -41.88 -16.41 4.91
C SER A 803 -42.32 -17.39 3.82
N GLN A 804 -43.40 -18.12 4.06
CA GLN A 804 -43.95 -19.06 3.08
C GLN A 804 -44.33 -18.35 1.77
N ALA A 805 -43.96 -18.93 0.64
CA ALA A 805 -44.36 -18.50 -0.69
C ALA A 805 -45.65 -19.20 -1.12
N ALA A 806 -46.63 -18.44 -1.61
CA ALA A 806 -47.75 -18.97 -2.38
C ALA A 806 -47.38 -18.97 -3.86
N LEU A 807 -47.46 -20.13 -4.50
CA LEU A 807 -47.12 -20.34 -5.90
C LEU A 807 -48.38 -20.61 -6.73
N ARG A 808 -48.41 -20.08 -7.96
CA ARG A 808 -49.38 -20.47 -8.99
C ARG A 808 -48.65 -20.72 -10.29
N PHE A 809 -48.77 -21.94 -10.81
CA PHE A 809 -48.25 -22.34 -12.11
C PHE A 809 -49.35 -22.17 -13.14
N VAL A 810 -49.05 -21.51 -14.27
CA VAL A 810 -49.96 -21.29 -15.39
C VAL A 810 -49.28 -21.77 -16.66
N LEU A 811 -49.76 -22.88 -17.21
CA LEU A 811 -49.32 -23.39 -18.51
C LEU A 811 -50.22 -22.83 -19.61
N HIS A 812 -49.62 -22.04 -20.49
CA HIS A 812 -50.28 -21.43 -21.64
C HIS A 812 -50.22 -22.38 -22.83
N THR A 813 -51.38 -22.96 -23.21
CA THR A 813 -51.49 -23.93 -24.33
C THR A 813 -52.53 -23.49 -25.35
N ASP A 814 -52.42 -23.92 -26.61
CA ASP A 814 -53.34 -23.49 -27.70
C ASP A 814 -54.83 -23.69 -27.38
N SER A 815 -55.18 -24.66 -26.53
CA SER A 815 -56.55 -24.95 -26.09
C SER A 815 -56.99 -24.21 -24.81
N GLY A 816 -56.16 -23.31 -24.30
CA GLY A 816 -56.40 -22.50 -23.09
C GLY A 816 -55.37 -22.73 -21.98
N ASN A 817 -55.53 -22.02 -20.87
CA ASN A 817 -54.61 -22.11 -19.74
C ASN A 817 -54.93 -23.29 -18.82
N LYS A 818 -53.90 -23.90 -18.26
CA LYS A 818 -54.00 -24.92 -17.21
C LYS A 818 -53.26 -24.40 -15.98
N GLU A 819 -53.88 -24.54 -14.81
CA GLU A 819 -53.39 -23.90 -13.58
C GLU A 819 -53.34 -24.86 -12.41
N ALA A 820 -52.33 -24.69 -11.55
CA ALA A 820 -52.20 -25.36 -10.27
C ALA A 820 -51.54 -24.42 -9.26
N THR A 821 -51.90 -24.57 -7.99
CA THR A 821 -51.31 -23.79 -6.90
C THR A 821 -50.47 -24.68 -6.00
N ALA A 822 -49.41 -24.12 -5.44
CA ALA A 822 -48.60 -24.78 -4.43
C ALA A 822 -48.18 -23.79 -3.34
N THR A 823 -47.60 -24.31 -2.26
CA THR A 823 -46.93 -23.47 -1.27
C THR A 823 -45.51 -23.98 -1.06
N LEU A 824 -44.62 -23.07 -0.71
CA LEU A 824 -43.23 -23.39 -0.43
C LEU A 824 -42.81 -22.73 0.88
N ALA A 825 -42.32 -23.52 1.83
CA ALA A 825 -41.92 -23.01 3.13
C ALA A 825 -40.79 -21.97 3.01
N ALA A 826 -40.63 -21.17 4.07
CA ALA A 826 -39.55 -20.20 4.19
C ALA A 826 -38.18 -20.86 3.97
N ALA A 827 -37.30 -20.23 3.19
CA ALA A 827 -35.93 -20.68 2.92
C ALA A 827 -35.77 -22.12 2.36
N SER A 828 -36.85 -22.78 1.92
CA SER A 828 -36.83 -24.17 1.43
C SER A 828 -36.92 -24.27 -0.10
N GLN A 829 -36.67 -25.46 -0.64
CA GLN A 829 -36.96 -25.78 -2.05
C GLN A 829 -38.16 -26.72 -2.20
N GLY A 830 -38.90 -26.54 -3.28
CA GLY A 830 -40.01 -27.39 -3.71
C GLY A 830 -39.68 -28.02 -5.05
N VAL A 831 -40.00 -29.30 -5.19
CA VAL A 831 -39.81 -30.08 -6.42
C VAL A 831 -41.17 -30.46 -6.97
N PHE A 832 -41.40 -30.16 -8.24
CA PHE A 832 -42.65 -30.37 -8.97
C PHE A 832 -42.36 -31.29 -10.16
N GLU A 833 -42.34 -32.59 -9.89
CA GLU A 833 -42.12 -33.61 -10.91
C GLU A 833 -43.33 -33.71 -11.84
N ASP A 834 -43.08 -33.82 -13.15
CA ASP A 834 -44.10 -33.81 -14.19
C ASP A 834 -45.13 -32.66 -14.01
N ILE A 835 -44.64 -31.42 -13.98
CA ILE A 835 -45.45 -30.22 -13.69
C ILE A 835 -46.68 -30.11 -14.60
N VAL A 836 -46.57 -30.54 -15.87
CA VAL A 836 -47.70 -30.53 -16.80
C VAL A 836 -48.74 -31.60 -16.44
N GLY A 837 -48.30 -32.76 -15.96
CA GLY A 837 -49.17 -33.76 -15.35
C GLY A 837 -49.84 -33.25 -14.06
N LEU A 838 -49.12 -32.53 -13.20
CA LEU A 838 -49.67 -31.90 -11.99
C LEU A 838 -50.75 -30.85 -12.32
N LEU A 839 -50.63 -30.19 -13.48
CA LEU A 839 -51.63 -29.27 -14.03
C LEU A 839 -52.84 -29.98 -14.67
N GLY A 840 -52.88 -31.33 -14.63
CA GLY A 840 -53.96 -32.13 -15.20
C GLY A 840 -54.00 -32.09 -16.74
N ALA A 841 -52.85 -31.93 -17.40
CA ALA A 841 -52.76 -31.73 -18.83
C ALA A 841 -51.82 -32.74 -19.51
N GLU A 842 -52.14 -33.11 -20.75
CA GLU A 842 -51.27 -33.89 -21.65
C GLU A 842 -51.00 -33.08 -22.92
N THR A 843 -50.23 -32.01 -22.77
CA THR A 843 -49.96 -31.03 -23.83
C THR A 843 -48.61 -30.36 -23.62
N LYS A 844 -48.22 -29.44 -24.52
CA LYS A 844 -47.07 -28.56 -24.34
C LYS A 844 -47.50 -27.10 -24.35
N GLY A 845 -46.69 -26.27 -23.72
CA GLY A 845 -46.93 -24.83 -23.64
C GLY A 845 -45.78 -24.12 -22.95
N SER A 846 -45.87 -22.82 -22.85
CA SER A 846 -44.98 -21.99 -22.04
C SER A 846 -45.51 -21.93 -20.61
N LEU A 847 -44.62 -22.00 -19.63
CA LEU A 847 -45.00 -22.07 -18.22
C LEU A 847 -44.68 -20.75 -17.53
N GLU A 848 -45.72 -20.07 -17.05
CA GLU A 848 -45.64 -18.88 -16.22
C GLU A 848 -45.81 -19.27 -14.75
N ILE A 849 -44.98 -18.73 -13.87
CA ILE A 849 -44.90 -19.12 -12.45
C ILE A 849 -45.05 -17.86 -11.61
N CYS A 850 -46.21 -17.74 -10.97
CA CYS A 850 -46.56 -16.66 -10.07
C CYS A 850 -46.08 -17.00 -8.65
N SER A 851 -45.49 -16.05 -7.94
CA SER A 851 -45.10 -16.22 -6.55
C SER A 851 -45.35 -14.98 -5.71
N SER A 852 -45.78 -15.19 -4.46
CA SER A 852 -45.89 -14.12 -3.46
C SER A 852 -44.55 -13.73 -2.83
N GLN A 853 -43.48 -14.50 -3.09
CA GLN A 853 -42.13 -14.31 -2.55
C GLN A 853 -41.05 -14.50 -3.63
N PRO A 854 -39.85 -13.95 -3.46
CA PRO A 854 -38.75 -14.16 -4.40
C PRO A 854 -38.25 -15.61 -4.41
N LEU A 855 -38.07 -16.14 -5.62
CA LEU A 855 -37.60 -17.51 -5.90
C LEU A 855 -36.34 -17.53 -6.77
N LEU A 856 -35.57 -18.62 -6.65
CA LEU A 856 -34.78 -19.17 -7.76
C LEU A 856 -35.55 -20.32 -8.39
N VAL A 857 -35.66 -20.35 -9.71
CA VAL A 857 -36.45 -21.37 -10.42
C VAL A 857 -35.58 -22.00 -11.51
N VAL A 858 -35.55 -23.33 -11.54
CA VAL A 858 -34.89 -24.11 -12.59
C VAL A 858 -35.75 -25.33 -12.90
N GLY A 859 -35.47 -26.01 -13.99
CA GLY A 859 -36.17 -27.23 -14.35
C GLY A 859 -35.39 -28.06 -15.34
N ARG A 860 -36.05 -29.11 -15.79
CA ARG A 860 -35.59 -29.92 -16.92
C ARG A 860 -36.78 -30.39 -17.73
N ILE A 861 -36.61 -30.44 -19.04
CA ILE A 861 -37.52 -31.14 -19.94
C ILE A 861 -36.79 -32.37 -20.48
N PHE A 862 -37.42 -33.53 -20.38
CA PHE A 862 -36.76 -34.79 -20.65
C PHE A 862 -37.64 -35.77 -21.39
N ASN A 863 -37.01 -36.61 -22.20
CA ASN A 863 -37.60 -37.78 -22.81
C ASN A 863 -37.55 -38.96 -21.82
N GLN A 864 -38.69 -39.58 -21.56
CA GLN A 864 -38.81 -40.78 -20.73
C GLN A 864 -38.86 -42.04 -21.62
N SER A 865 -37.98 -42.99 -21.37
CA SER A 865 -37.89 -44.27 -22.10
C SER A 865 -37.71 -45.46 -21.16
N SER A 866 -37.77 -46.69 -21.68
CA SER A 866 -37.44 -47.91 -20.91
C SER A 866 -35.98 -47.94 -20.41
N ASN A 867 -35.09 -47.18 -21.05
CA ASN A 867 -33.66 -47.14 -20.75
C ASN A 867 -33.28 -45.97 -19.82
N GLY A 868 -34.27 -45.23 -19.31
CA GLY A 868 -34.08 -44.07 -18.43
C GLY A 868 -34.63 -42.76 -19.01
N THR A 869 -34.25 -41.65 -18.36
CA THR A 869 -34.66 -40.28 -18.71
C THR A 869 -33.50 -39.50 -19.31
N PHE A 870 -33.72 -38.88 -20.47
CA PHE A 870 -32.73 -38.07 -21.19
C PHE A 870 -33.22 -36.62 -21.23
N GLY A 871 -32.54 -35.71 -20.54
CA GLY A 871 -33.09 -34.40 -20.20
C GLY A 871 -32.16 -33.24 -20.54
N GLN A 872 -32.78 -32.12 -20.90
CA GLN A 872 -32.10 -30.85 -21.11
C GLN A 872 -32.53 -29.86 -20.02
N PHE A 873 -31.61 -28.98 -19.66
CA PHE A 873 -31.83 -27.94 -18.66
C PHE A 873 -32.87 -26.92 -19.13
N LEU A 874 -33.77 -26.54 -18.24
CA LEU A 874 -34.66 -25.39 -18.40
C LEU A 874 -34.35 -24.37 -17.31
N ASP A 875 -34.18 -23.12 -17.70
CA ASP A 875 -34.03 -22.04 -16.73
C ASP A 875 -35.40 -21.41 -16.40
N GLY A 876 -35.55 -20.91 -15.17
CA GLY A 876 -36.71 -20.18 -14.72
C GLY A 876 -36.45 -18.68 -14.77
N HIS A 877 -36.67 -18.09 -15.93
CA HIS A 877 -36.31 -16.70 -16.19
C HIS A 877 -37.26 -15.71 -15.51
N VAL A 878 -36.71 -14.65 -14.91
CA VAL A 878 -37.53 -13.56 -14.38
C VAL A 878 -38.31 -12.86 -15.50
N ALA A 879 -39.57 -12.54 -15.22
CA ALA A 879 -40.55 -12.06 -16.18
C ALA A 879 -40.20 -10.79 -16.96
N ASN A 880 -39.29 -9.92 -16.51
CA ASN A 880 -38.94 -8.69 -17.21
C ASN A 880 -37.60 -8.73 -17.96
N LEU A 881 -36.94 -9.90 -18.02
CA LEU A 881 -35.60 -10.03 -18.61
C LEU A 881 -35.60 -10.56 -20.06
N GLY A 882 -36.74 -10.83 -20.69
CA GLY A 882 -36.79 -11.25 -22.09
C GLY A 882 -36.34 -10.16 -23.08
N LEU A 883 -36.06 -10.56 -24.32
CA LEU A 883 -35.71 -9.67 -25.42
C LEU A 883 -36.90 -8.76 -25.78
N GLY A 884 -36.62 -7.47 -26.00
CA GLY A 884 -37.56 -6.49 -26.55
C GLY A 884 -37.27 -6.16 -28.01
N GLU A 885 -38.15 -5.39 -28.65
CA GLU A 885 -38.00 -4.92 -30.02
C GLU A 885 -36.60 -4.35 -30.32
N GLY A 886 -36.03 -4.75 -31.47
CA GLY A 886 -34.70 -4.38 -31.92
C GLY A 886 -33.56 -5.23 -31.35
N GLN A 887 -33.77 -5.97 -30.26
CA GLN A 887 -32.75 -6.80 -29.65
C GLN A 887 -32.58 -8.13 -30.40
N THR A 888 -31.35 -8.65 -30.41
CA THR A 888 -30.99 -9.90 -31.08
C THR A 888 -30.34 -10.87 -30.08
N ALA A 889 -30.64 -12.15 -30.20
CA ALA A 889 -29.92 -13.23 -29.54
C ALA A 889 -29.29 -14.18 -30.56
N THR A 890 -28.17 -14.80 -30.21
CA THR A 890 -27.46 -15.78 -31.03
C THR A 890 -27.48 -17.16 -30.36
N LEU A 891 -27.84 -18.19 -31.12
CA LEU A 891 -27.86 -19.59 -30.72
C LEU A 891 -26.69 -20.32 -31.40
N LEU A 892 -25.61 -20.53 -30.66
CA LEU A 892 -24.35 -21.09 -31.16
C LEU A 892 -24.31 -22.61 -31.01
N GLY A 893 -23.71 -23.31 -31.98
CA GLY A 893 -23.47 -24.75 -31.88
C GLY A 893 -24.70 -25.62 -32.23
N LEU A 894 -25.56 -25.14 -33.13
CA LEU A 894 -26.70 -25.90 -33.63
C LEU A 894 -26.24 -27.02 -34.57
N ARG A 895 -27.02 -28.10 -34.64
CA ARG A 895 -26.70 -29.27 -35.48
C ARG A 895 -27.90 -29.83 -36.23
N GLN A 896 -27.69 -30.18 -37.49
CA GLN A 896 -28.70 -30.83 -38.33
C GLN A 896 -28.01 -31.84 -39.25
N GLU A 897 -28.28 -33.13 -39.04
CA GLU A 897 -27.72 -34.23 -39.83
C GLU A 897 -28.63 -35.46 -39.76
N THR A 898 -29.04 -35.98 -40.92
CA THR A 898 -30.02 -37.06 -41.06
C THR A 898 -29.60 -38.28 -40.24
N ASN A 899 -30.53 -38.81 -39.44
CA ASN A 899 -30.33 -39.95 -38.54
C ASN A 899 -29.25 -39.75 -37.45
N LYS A 900 -28.74 -38.53 -37.24
CA LYS A 900 -27.77 -38.22 -36.18
C LYS A 900 -28.26 -37.12 -35.24
N PHE A 901 -28.48 -35.91 -35.72
CA PHE A 901 -28.86 -34.76 -34.89
C PHE A 901 -29.94 -33.92 -35.55
N ARG A 902 -30.87 -33.40 -34.75
CA ARG A 902 -31.83 -32.39 -35.19
C ARG A 902 -31.83 -31.18 -34.26
N THR A 903 -32.07 -30.00 -34.82
CA THR A 903 -32.24 -28.77 -34.06
C THR A 903 -33.71 -28.37 -34.00
N ASN A 904 -34.21 -28.02 -32.83
CA ASN A 904 -35.49 -27.32 -32.67
C ASN A 904 -35.24 -25.96 -32.03
N ILE A 905 -35.75 -24.87 -32.60
CA ILE A 905 -35.66 -23.53 -32.01
C ILE A 905 -36.97 -23.23 -31.30
N SER A 906 -36.94 -22.85 -30.03
CA SER A 906 -38.13 -22.48 -29.27
C SER A 906 -38.11 -20.98 -29.03
N VAL A 907 -39.19 -20.28 -29.38
CA VAL A 907 -39.37 -18.85 -29.11
C VAL A 907 -40.61 -18.67 -28.27
N THR A 908 -40.45 -18.08 -27.08
CA THR A 908 -41.53 -17.86 -26.12
C THR A 908 -41.83 -16.38 -25.99
N ASN A 909 -43.08 -15.99 -26.16
CA ASN A 909 -43.54 -14.63 -25.94
C ASN A 909 -44.14 -14.51 -24.55
N GLY A 910 -43.40 -13.91 -23.61
CA GLY A 910 -43.91 -13.61 -22.28
C GLY A 910 -44.62 -12.25 -22.16
N GLY A 911 -44.93 -11.60 -23.29
CA GLY A 911 -45.67 -10.34 -23.36
C GLY A 911 -47.17 -10.54 -23.59
N THR A 912 -47.95 -9.47 -23.41
CA THR A 912 -49.42 -9.47 -23.51
C THR A 912 -49.97 -9.23 -24.92
N THR A 913 -49.09 -8.99 -25.89
CA THR A 913 -49.42 -8.84 -27.31
C THR A 913 -48.59 -9.80 -28.14
N ASP A 914 -49.06 -10.15 -29.33
CA ASP A 914 -48.31 -10.99 -30.26
C ASP A 914 -46.95 -10.37 -30.59
N ALA A 915 -45.92 -11.21 -30.66
CA ALA A 915 -44.56 -10.83 -30.99
C ALA A 915 -44.20 -11.37 -32.37
N THR A 916 -43.35 -10.64 -33.09
CA THR A 916 -42.73 -11.15 -34.32
C THR A 916 -41.23 -11.12 -34.15
N VAL A 917 -40.56 -12.26 -34.41
CA VAL A 917 -39.10 -12.33 -34.48
C VAL A 917 -38.65 -12.62 -35.90
N GLU A 918 -37.47 -12.16 -36.26
CA GLU A 918 -36.74 -12.55 -37.46
C GLU A 918 -35.66 -13.56 -37.07
N ILE A 919 -35.73 -14.76 -37.66
CA ILE A 919 -34.73 -15.81 -37.46
C ILE A 919 -33.87 -15.88 -38.71
N THR A 920 -32.55 -15.74 -38.53
CA THR A 920 -31.56 -16.00 -39.58
C THR A 920 -30.77 -17.25 -39.25
N LEU A 921 -30.73 -18.19 -40.18
CA LEU A 921 -29.98 -19.43 -40.08
C LEU A 921 -28.64 -19.28 -40.80
N PHE A 922 -27.56 -19.77 -40.20
CA PHE A 922 -26.22 -19.73 -40.76
C PHE A 922 -25.59 -21.12 -40.79
N ASP A 923 -24.74 -21.38 -41.79
CA ASP A 923 -23.82 -22.51 -41.74
C ASP A 923 -22.60 -22.22 -40.84
N ASN A 924 -21.77 -23.24 -40.63
CA ASN A 924 -20.56 -23.14 -39.80
C ASN A 924 -19.53 -22.11 -40.30
N ALA A 925 -19.57 -21.72 -41.58
CA ALA A 925 -18.67 -20.72 -42.14
C ALA A 925 -19.19 -19.29 -41.96
N GLY A 926 -20.39 -19.12 -41.39
CA GLY A 926 -21.04 -17.82 -41.22
C GLY A 926 -21.85 -17.38 -42.45
N THR A 927 -22.07 -18.26 -43.43
CA THR A 927 -22.91 -17.93 -44.58
C THR A 927 -24.39 -17.98 -44.17
N SER A 928 -25.11 -16.88 -44.38
CA SER A 928 -26.56 -16.84 -44.18
C SER A 928 -27.27 -17.78 -45.15
N LEU A 929 -28.00 -18.75 -44.62
CA LEU A 929 -28.76 -19.74 -45.37
C LEU A 929 -30.18 -19.25 -45.69
N LEU A 930 -30.88 -18.70 -44.69
CA LEU A 930 -32.24 -18.21 -44.81
C LEU A 930 -32.57 -17.26 -43.66
N THR A 931 -33.27 -16.17 -43.96
CA THR A 931 -33.92 -15.28 -42.99
C THR A 931 -35.43 -15.38 -43.15
N TYR A 932 -36.17 -15.56 -42.05
CA TYR A 932 -37.64 -15.61 -42.07
C TYR A 932 -38.26 -15.03 -40.80
N PRO A 933 -39.45 -14.43 -40.90
CA PRO A 933 -40.20 -14.01 -39.71
C PRO A 933 -40.91 -15.20 -39.06
N LEU A 934 -41.07 -15.14 -37.74
CA LEU A 934 -41.84 -16.07 -36.93
C LEU A 934 -42.72 -15.26 -35.97
N THR A 935 -44.04 -15.40 -36.10
CA THR A 935 -45.01 -14.79 -35.19
C THR A 935 -45.28 -15.72 -34.02
N VAL A 936 -45.21 -15.17 -32.81
CA VAL A 936 -45.38 -15.89 -31.54
C VAL A 936 -46.50 -15.20 -30.75
N PRO A 937 -47.68 -15.83 -30.61
CA PRO A 937 -48.80 -15.19 -29.93
C PRO A 937 -48.52 -14.87 -28.46
N ALA A 938 -49.24 -13.90 -27.90
CA ALA A 938 -49.09 -13.50 -26.49
C ALA A 938 -49.15 -14.70 -25.52
N GLY A 939 -48.17 -14.79 -24.61
CA GLY A 939 -48.07 -15.87 -23.64
C GLY A 939 -47.74 -17.25 -24.21
N ARG A 940 -47.47 -17.41 -25.51
CA ARG A 940 -47.23 -18.71 -26.15
C ARG A 940 -45.75 -19.00 -26.39
N VAL A 941 -45.45 -20.28 -26.57
CA VAL A 941 -44.21 -20.76 -27.18
C VAL A 941 -44.49 -21.30 -28.57
N VAL A 942 -43.69 -20.89 -29.55
CA VAL A 942 -43.63 -21.52 -30.86
C VAL A 942 -42.30 -22.25 -30.96
N GLN A 943 -42.38 -23.56 -31.19
CA GLN A 943 -41.22 -24.41 -31.39
C GLN A 943 -41.10 -24.74 -32.87
N ASP A 944 -40.11 -24.16 -33.53
CA ASP A 944 -39.80 -24.39 -34.94
C ASP A 944 -38.92 -25.64 -35.06
N LEU A 945 -39.50 -26.70 -35.60
CA LEU A 945 -38.88 -28.02 -35.67
C LEU A 945 -37.99 -28.13 -36.90
N LYS A 946 -36.73 -28.54 -36.72
CA LYS A 946 -35.74 -28.77 -37.78
C LYS A 946 -35.64 -27.62 -38.78
N PRO A 947 -35.47 -26.35 -38.37
CA PRO A 947 -35.56 -25.21 -39.28
C PRO A 947 -34.51 -25.25 -40.41
N PHE A 948 -33.34 -25.85 -40.18
CA PHE A 948 -32.34 -26.07 -41.22
C PHE A 948 -32.83 -27.03 -42.32
N GLU A 949 -33.54 -28.10 -41.96
CA GLU A 949 -34.14 -29.05 -42.92
C GLU A 949 -35.43 -28.49 -43.54
N ALA A 950 -36.39 -28.14 -42.69
CA ALA A 950 -37.75 -27.82 -43.08
C ALA A 950 -37.89 -26.47 -43.80
N ARG A 951 -36.99 -25.51 -43.54
CA ARG A 951 -37.05 -24.17 -44.14
C ARG A 951 -35.88 -23.90 -45.08
N ALA A 952 -34.65 -24.15 -44.63
CA ALA A 952 -33.45 -23.89 -45.44
C ALA A 952 -33.11 -25.03 -46.42
N GLY A 953 -33.79 -26.17 -46.38
CA GLY A 953 -33.53 -27.30 -47.29
C GLY A 953 -32.18 -27.98 -47.07
N ARG A 954 -31.64 -27.92 -45.85
CA ARG A 954 -30.32 -28.46 -45.46
C ARG A 954 -30.47 -29.56 -44.39
N PRO A 955 -30.92 -30.78 -44.76
CA PRO A 955 -31.06 -31.90 -43.81
C PRO A 955 -29.72 -32.42 -43.26
N ASP A 956 -28.62 -32.20 -43.99
CA ASP A 956 -27.27 -32.64 -43.64
C ASP A 956 -26.29 -31.45 -43.59
N LEU A 957 -26.59 -30.46 -42.74
CA LEU A 957 -25.74 -29.27 -42.55
C LEU A 957 -24.46 -29.58 -41.76
N GLY A 958 -24.52 -30.53 -40.82
CA GLY A 958 -23.49 -30.72 -39.81
C GLY A 958 -23.66 -29.70 -38.69
N TRP A 959 -22.90 -28.60 -38.74
CA TRP A 959 -22.91 -27.52 -37.74
C TRP A 959 -23.41 -26.20 -38.32
N GLY A 960 -24.09 -25.42 -37.49
CA GLY A 960 -24.55 -24.07 -37.81
C GLY A 960 -24.87 -23.26 -36.57
N PHE A 961 -25.40 -22.06 -36.78
CA PHE A 961 -25.91 -21.21 -35.72
C PHE A 961 -27.11 -20.40 -36.23
N ALA A 962 -27.84 -19.75 -35.33
CA ALA A 962 -28.95 -18.88 -35.70
C ALA A 962 -28.92 -17.58 -34.91
N THR A 963 -29.41 -16.49 -35.51
CA THR A 963 -29.76 -15.27 -34.79
C THR A 963 -31.27 -15.11 -34.74
N VAL A 964 -31.78 -14.61 -33.62
CA VAL A 964 -33.20 -14.34 -33.39
C VAL A 964 -33.32 -12.88 -32.99
N LYS A 965 -33.81 -12.03 -33.90
CA LYS A 965 -34.03 -10.60 -33.68
C LYS A 965 -35.50 -10.34 -33.42
N VAL A 966 -35.84 -9.61 -32.37
CA VAL A 966 -37.23 -9.22 -32.10
C VAL A 966 -37.60 -8.04 -32.99
N LEU A 967 -38.59 -8.23 -33.88
CA LEU A 967 -39.12 -7.17 -34.74
C LEU A 967 -40.26 -6.41 -34.08
N SER A 968 -41.06 -7.09 -33.25
CA SER A 968 -42.11 -6.48 -32.43
C SER A 968 -42.44 -7.38 -31.25
N GLY A 969 -42.97 -6.79 -30.18
CA GLY A 969 -43.32 -7.48 -28.94
C GLY A 969 -42.32 -7.25 -27.81
N THR A 970 -42.66 -7.73 -26.62
CA THR A 970 -41.87 -7.57 -25.40
C THR A 970 -41.69 -8.90 -24.70
N ASN A 971 -40.58 -9.04 -23.97
CA ASN A 971 -40.33 -10.21 -23.14
C ASN A 971 -40.20 -11.54 -23.92
N VAL A 972 -39.59 -11.49 -25.10
CA VAL A 972 -39.36 -12.66 -25.95
C VAL A 972 -38.16 -13.46 -25.45
N ARG A 973 -38.30 -14.77 -25.33
CA ARG A 973 -37.24 -15.69 -24.93
C ARG A 973 -36.98 -16.70 -26.03
N THR A 974 -35.74 -17.17 -26.12
CA THR A 974 -35.35 -18.13 -27.15
C THR A 974 -34.23 -19.03 -26.69
N SER A 975 -34.36 -20.30 -27.03
CA SER A 975 -33.33 -21.31 -26.91
C SER A 975 -33.45 -22.30 -28.06
N ALA A 976 -32.49 -23.21 -28.16
CA ALA A 976 -32.62 -24.36 -29.04
C ALA A 976 -32.34 -25.67 -28.32
N SER A 977 -32.89 -26.74 -28.88
CA SER A 977 -32.60 -28.11 -28.50
C SER A 977 -31.85 -28.77 -29.65
N VAL A 978 -30.62 -29.21 -29.40
CA VAL A 978 -29.92 -30.15 -30.27
C VAL A 978 -30.19 -31.55 -29.75
N ILE A 979 -30.89 -32.37 -30.53
CA ILE A 979 -31.39 -33.68 -30.11
C ILE A 979 -30.66 -34.77 -30.90
N ASP A 980 -30.05 -35.72 -30.19
CA ASP A 980 -29.55 -36.97 -30.79
C ASP A 980 -30.76 -37.80 -31.25
N MET A 981 -30.84 -38.08 -32.55
CA MET A 981 -32.00 -38.73 -33.16
C MET A 981 -32.10 -40.23 -32.85
N LYS A 982 -31.02 -40.86 -32.36
CA LYS A 982 -31.02 -42.29 -31.99
C LYS A 982 -31.58 -42.49 -30.59
N THR A 983 -31.19 -41.63 -29.65
CA THR A 983 -31.59 -41.74 -28.23
C THR A 983 -32.74 -40.80 -27.87
N ASN A 984 -33.06 -39.82 -28.71
CA ASN A 984 -33.85 -38.64 -28.39
C ASN A 984 -33.30 -37.88 -27.18
N ASP A 985 -31.97 -37.88 -27.00
CA ASP A 985 -31.29 -37.15 -25.92
C ASP A 985 -31.10 -35.67 -26.30
N PRO A 986 -31.74 -34.74 -25.58
CA PRO A 986 -31.68 -33.32 -25.90
C PRO A 986 -30.53 -32.59 -25.16
N THR A 987 -29.92 -31.63 -25.83
CA THR A 987 -28.99 -30.65 -25.23
C THR A 987 -29.55 -29.23 -25.39
N THR A 988 -29.65 -28.50 -24.27
CA THR A 988 -30.06 -27.08 -24.28
C THR A 988 -28.95 -26.22 -24.87
N ILE A 989 -29.29 -25.43 -25.87
CA ILE A 989 -28.47 -24.36 -26.41
C ILE A 989 -29.05 -23.03 -25.92
N PRO A 990 -28.42 -22.39 -24.91
CA PRO A 990 -28.90 -21.12 -24.41
C PRO A 990 -28.56 -19.98 -25.38
N ALA A 991 -29.44 -18.99 -25.46
CA ALA A 991 -29.17 -17.75 -26.17
C ALA A 991 -27.96 -16.98 -25.61
N LYS A 992 -27.15 -16.42 -26.51
CA LYS A 992 -26.11 -15.43 -26.21
C LYS A 992 -26.57 -14.06 -26.70
N ARG A 993 -26.45 -13.05 -25.84
CA ARG A 993 -26.78 -11.66 -26.17
C ARG A 993 -25.54 -10.92 -26.64
#